data_AF-A0A6A6GL98-F1
#
_entry.id   AF-A0A6A6GL98-F1
#
_cell.length_a   1.000
_cell.length_b   1.000
_cell.length_c   1.000
_cell.angle_alpha   90.00
_cell.angle_beta   90.00
_cell.angle_gamma   90.00
#
_symmetry.space_group_name_H-M   'P 1'
#
loop_
_entity.id
_entity.type
_entity.pdbx_description
1 polymer ?
#
loop_
_entity_poly.entity_id
_entity_poly.type
_entity_poly.pdbx_seq_one_letter_code
_entity_poly.pdbx_strand_id
1 'polypeptide(L)'
;MAAEELINFTVRPLPRGTSLDGAFRVHIASKDLEALHIRPGDLCHLYTAEGTTGTGIAWRSTDIVTKANTHPVKLTDTFRDAFNLKLGNQLTITKSPAQIYHADRVVVTDVSDHDTSDEVRDDENWSWRCGNILGNVEAIANGIAFEATSRKGLRKRFLIESINSSTRDSNALYFFNDRTELIMQDESAGPTPAPRIRSLRLLNEGIGGLDKQIESLNKRLDLLVGVIRGQRIGSALRSNAGILLWGPTGTGKSLVLRRLSQCPWRKVLRIDSSMLPGTATRSQTLITNIVTEALAQQPSLIILDNIHEIAGSQHVDSFGTTTISLLASELDRISGTRVLVVAAAPSPTDVNKDLRRPGLLEYELEIPIPDQNARIEILRTLSGTAGDDSPEFDELAENIGERTHGFVGQDLRALYRRAQDYAIERHFETESRLSGSQDGYSLTTLVNGQTSIHNHVRARPSISTISSYDPPAHEPAAEIELGLEDFERALLEVRPTAMKEVFLETPKVQWSQIGGSQSIKRLLTRAVEWPLKYKADMEELGMPATKGILLYGPPGCSKTMTAKAVATSSGLNFLAVKGAELTSMYVGESERAVREVFRKARAAAPSIIFFDEIDAIATERDAAASSGLNVLTTLLNEMDGIESLNGVLVLAATNKPETLDPALLRPGRFDALHYIGPPNEDARREIFKIRTATVPLASNVDLNFLAKNTDGFSGAEIVAMCTEATGQTMERRIELRGRGIDASDNRFKVSQEDFNFALTNAVQRITPEMVSGYEAWRAGLRG
;
A
#
# COMPACT_ATOMS: atom_id res chain seq x y z
N MET A 1 43.56 -23.41 -10.08
CA MET A 1 42.47 -23.85 -10.97
C MET A 1 42.76 -23.25 -12.33
N ALA A 2 43.16 -24.07 -13.30
CA ALA A 2 43.43 -23.61 -14.66
C ALA A 2 42.12 -23.14 -15.31
N ALA A 3 42.16 -22.05 -16.06
CA ALA A 3 41.02 -21.55 -16.81
C ALA A 3 40.62 -22.61 -17.86
N GLU A 4 39.40 -23.15 -17.77
CA GLU A 4 38.88 -24.08 -18.77
C GLU A 4 38.78 -23.35 -20.11
N GLU A 5 39.49 -23.83 -21.13
CA GLU A 5 39.33 -23.35 -22.51
C GLU A 5 37.91 -23.66 -22.98
N LEU A 6 37.11 -22.62 -23.21
CA LEU A 6 35.77 -22.71 -23.76
C LEU A 6 35.82 -23.11 -25.24
N ILE A 7 35.68 -24.42 -25.51
CA ILE A 7 35.58 -24.96 -26.88
C ILE A 7 34.18 -24.69 -27.42
N ASN A 8 34.11 -24.05 -28.60
CA ASN A 8 32.86 -23.82 -29.32
C ASN A 8 32.61 -24.95 -30.32
N PHE A 9 31.48 -25.61 -30.15
CA PHE A 9 31.01 -26.70 -31.00
C PHE A 9 29.93 -26.25 -31.96
N THR A 10 29.89 -26.83 -33.16
CA THR A 10 28.85 -26.54 -34.16
C THR A 10 27.87 -27.71 -34.28
N VAL A 11 26.57 -27.43 -34.13
CA VAL A 11 25.51 -28.45 -34.26
C VAL A 11 25.41 -28.97 -35.69
N ARG A 12 25.52 -30.29 -35.84
CA ARG A 12 25.34 -31.06 -37.08
C ARG A 12 24.20 -32.08 -36.90
N PRO A 13 23.49 -32.44 -37.98
CA PRO A 13 22.46 -33.45 -37.91
C PRO A 13 23.08 -34.85 -37.77
N LEU A 14 22.45 -35.72 -36.98
CA LEU A 14 22.65 -37.16 -37.02
C LEU A 14 21.60 -37.77 -37.99
N PRO A 15 21.95 -38.76 -38.85
CA PRO A 15 21.00 -39.41 -39.74
C PRO A 15 19.79 -39.98 -38.98
N ARG A 16 18.58 -39.86 -39.57
CA ARG A 16 17.32 -40.23 -38.92
C ARG A 16 17.27 -41.72 -38.56
N GLY A 17 17.21 -42.01 -37.26
CA GLY A 17 16.62 -43.23 -36.73
C GLY A 17 15.16 -42.95 -36.37
N THR A 18 14.26 -43.89 -36.63
CA THR A 18 12.84 -43.80 -36.25
C THR A 18 12.58 -44.18 -34.79
N SER A 19 13.62 -44.59 -34.05
CA SER A 19 13.55 -45.02 -32.66
C SER A 19 14.03 -43.92 -31.70
N LEU A 20 13.47 -43.89 -30.49
CA LEU A 20 13.98 -43.09 -29.38
C LEU A 20 15.33 -43.59 -28.82
N ASP A 21 15.79 -44.77 -29.25
CA ASP A 21 17.08 -45.31 -28.84
C ASP A 21 18.22 -44.36 -29.23
N GLY A 22 19.03 -43.99 -28.24
CA GLY A 22 20.11 -43.02 -28.40
C GLY A 22 19.66 -41.59 -28.72
N ALA A 23 18.37 -41.24 -28.57
CA ALA A 23 17.85 -39.91 -28.88
C ALA A 23 18.62 -38.80 -28.16
N PHE A 24 19.05 -39.04 -26.91
CA PHE A 24 19.78 -38.08 -26.08
C PHE A 24 21.30 -38.20 -26.11
N ARG A 25 21.83 -39.01 -27.02
CA ARG A 25 23.28 -39.14 -27.18
C ARG A 25 23.83 -37.94 -27.95
N VAL A 26 24.81 -37.29 -27.35
CA VAL A 26 25.56 -36.17 -27.91
C VAL A 26 26.84 -36.75 -28.51
N HIS A 27 26.89 -36.87 -29.83
CA HIS A 27 28.03 -37.49 -30.50
C HIS A 27 29.16 -36.46 -30.67
N ILE A 28 30.25 -36.70 -29.94
CA ILE A 28 31.43 -35.84 -29.85
C ILE A 28 32.65 -36.62 -30.35
N ALA A 29 33.57 -35.97 -31.06
CA ALA A 29 34.80 -36.61 -31.53
C ALA A 29 35.70 -37.01 -30.34
N SER A 30 36.45 -38.11 -30.46
CA SER A 30 37.30 -38.61 -29.36
C SER A 30 38.31 -37.59 -28.85
N LYS A 31 38.89 -36.78 -29.74
CA LYS A 31 39.80 -35.67 -29.40
C LYS A 31 39.14 -34.64 -28.47
N ASP A 32 37.87 -34.33 -28.72
CA ASP A 32 37.15 -33.29 -27.99
C ASP A 32 36.62 -33.82 -26.65
N LEU A 33 36.26 -35.11 -26.57
CA LEU A 33 35.93 -35.77 -25.30
C LEU A 33 37.11 -35.78 -24.32
N GLU A 34 38.32 -36.03 -24.83
CA GLU A 34 39.56 -35.97 -24.04
C GLU A 34 39.86 -34.55 -23.55
N ALA A 35 39.67 -33.55 -24.40
CA ALA A 35 39.85 -32.13 -24.05
C ALA A 35 38.86 -31.64 -22.98
N LEU A 36 37.61 -32.11 -23.02
CA LEU A 36 36.58 -31.77 -22.03
C LEU A 36 36.63 -32.61 -20.75
N HIS A 37 37.52 -33.61 -20.65
CA HIS A 37 37.55 -34.59 -19.56
C HIS A 37 36.22 -35.33 -19.33
N ILE A 38 35.48 -35.60 -20.41
CA ILE A 38 34.19 -36.29 -20.40
C ILE A 38 34.38 -37.71 -20.96
N ARG A 39 33.91 -38.73 -20.23
CA ARG A 39 33.92 -40.12 -20.71
C ARG A 39 32.62 -40.43 -21.46
N PRO A 40 32.62 -41.33 -22.45
CA PRO A 40 31.37 -41.80 -23.06
C PRO A 40 30.45 -42.40 -21.99
N GLY A 41 29.19 -41.98 -21.97
CA GLY A 41 28.20 -42.31 -20.94
C GLY A 41 28.06 -41.26 -19.83
N ASP A 42 29.02 -40.33 -19.68
CA ASP A 42 28.87 -39.21 -18.74
C ASP A 42 27.80 -38.22 -19.23
N LEU A 43 27.10 -37.59 -18.30
CA LEU A 43 26.16 -36.51 -18.61
C LEU A 43 26.91 -35.21 -18.91
N CYS A 44 26.44 -34.47 -19.91
CA CYS A 44 26.97 -33.18 -20.30
C CYS A 44 25.87 -32.14 -20.41
N HIS A 45 26.20 -30.90 -20.04
CA HIS A 45 25.35 -29.74 -20.25
C HIS A 45 25.81 -29.01 -21.51
N LEU A 46 24.84 -28.66 -22.35
CA LEU A 46 25.02 -27.89 -23.56
C LEU A 46 24.44 -26.50 -23.34
N TYR A 47 25.24 -25.47 -23.59
CA TYR A 47 24.86 -24.07 -23.44
C TYR A 47 24.99 -23.36 -24.78
N THR A 48 23.98 -22.58 -25.16
CA THR A 48 24.07 -21.63 -26.29
C THR A 48 24.27 -20.21 -25.76
N ALA A 49 24.83 -19.33 -26.61
CA ALA A 49 24.95 -17.90 -26.29
C ALA A 49 23.58 -17.19 -26.08
N GLU A 50 22.50 -17.81 -26.55
CA GLU A 50 21.11 -17.32 -26.44
C GLU A 50 20.44 -17.71 -25.10
N GLY A 51 21.17 -18.40 -24.21
CA GLY A 51 20.66 -18.82 -22.91
C GLY A 51 19.90 -20.16 -22.92
N THR A 52 19.83 -20.85 -24.06
CA THR A 52 19.26 -22.19 -24.17
C THR A 52 20.20 -23.20 -23.52
N THR A 53 19.66 -24.02 -22.63
CA THR A 53 20.42 -25.09 -21.96
C THR A 53 19.79 -26.44 -22.24
N GLY A 54 20.62 -27.46 -22.45
CA GLY A 54 20.18 -28.84 -22.65
C GLY A 54 21.07 -29.82 -21.92
N THR A 55 20.53 -30.98 -21.58
CA THR A 55 21.26 -32.07 -20.92
C THR A 55 21.28 -33.28 -21.84
N GLY A 56 22.44 -33.86 -22.07
CA GLY A 56 22.62 -35.03 -22.93
C GLY A 56 23.64 -36.01 -22.40
N ILE A 57 23.71 -37.18 -23.03
CA ILE A 57 24.66 -38.26 -22.68
C ILE A 57 25.80 -38.21 -23.68
N ALA A 58 27.03 -38.03 -23.22
CA ALA A 58 28.18 -37.95 -24.11
C ALA A 58 28.43 -39.31 -24.80
N TRP A 59 28.58 -39.30 -26.12
CA TRP A 59 28.83 -40.50 -26.91
C TRP A 59 29.96 -40.29 -27.92
N ARG A 60 30.69 -41.36 -28.25
CA ARG A 60 31.75 -41.26 -29.26
C ARG A 60 31.14 -41.12 -30.65
N SER A 61 31.57 -40.09 -31.37
CA SER A 61 31.27 -39.94 -32.80
C SER A 61 32.11 -40.92 -33.62
N THR A 62 31.52 -41.52 -34.64
CA THR A 62 32.18 -42.42 -35.61
C THR A 62 32.87 -41.65 -36.74
N ASP A 63 32.74 -40.32 -36.78
CA ASP A 63 33.31 -39.50 -37.83
C ASP A 63 34.80 -39.26 -37.63
N ILE A 64 35.56 -39.42 -38.71
CA ILE A 64 36.96 -39.02 -38.78
C ILE A 64 36.98 -37.53 -39.12
N VAL A 65 37.26 -36.68 -38.14
CA VAL A 65 37.38 -35.23 -38.34
C VAL A 65 38.63 -34.95 -39.21
N THR A 66 38.43 -34.53 -40.46
CA THR A 66 39.50 -34.29 -41.45
C THR A 66 40.12 -32.89 -41.40
N LYS A 67 39.54 -31.94 -40.66
CA LYS A 67 40.04 -30.56 -40.50
C LYS A 67 40.38 -30.26 -39.05
N ALA A 68 41.59 -29.76 -38.79
CA ALA A 68 42.16 -29.64 -37.44
C ALA A 68 41.43 -28.68 -36.48
N ASN A 69 40.61 -27.75 -37.00
CA ASN A 69 40.03 -26.63 -36.25
C ASN A 69 38.49 -26.59 -36.27
N THR A 70 37.83 -27.71 -36.51
CA THR A 70 36.36 -27.81 -36.49
C THR A 70 35.93 -28.82 -35.44
N HIS A 71 35.02 -28.40 -34.55
CA HIS A 71 34.45 -29.24 -33.48
C HIS A 71 32.96 -29.52 -33.77
N PRO A 72 32.65 -30.50 -34.64
CA PRO A 72 31.26 -30.85 -34.93
C PRO A 72 30.64 -31.67 -33.80
N VAL A 73 29.40 -31.33 -33.42
CA VAL A 73 28.59 -32.13 -32.50
C VAL A 73 27.36 -32.61 -33.25
N LYS A 74 27.15 -33.93 -33.31
CA LYS A 74 25.96 -34.49 -33.96
C LYS A 74 24.87 -34.75 -32.94
N LEU A 75 23.68 -34.23 -33.22
CA LEU A 75 22.48 -34.37 -32.41
C LEU A 75 21.35 -34.94 -33.26
N THR A 76 20.47 -35.72 -32.63
CA THR A 76 19.23 -36.21 -33.28
C THR A 76 18.25 -35.07 -33.49
N ASP A 77 17.29 -35.25 -34.41
CA ASP A 77 16.17 -34.30 -34.60
C ASP A 77 15.38 -34.16 -33.28
N THR A 78 15.11 -35.28 -32.60
CA THR A 78 14.41 -35.33 -31.31
C THR A 78 15.08 -34.50 -30.20
N PHE A 79 16.41 -34.62 -30.05
CA PHE A 79 17.14 -33.83 -29.05
C PHE A 79 17.10 -32.33 -29.36
N ARG A 80 17.21 -31.99 -30.64
CA ARG A 80 17.19 -30.61 -31.10
C ARG A 80 15.81 -29.97 -30.88
N ASP A 81 14.74 -30.72 -31.14
CA ASP A 81 13.37 -30.25 -30.91
C ASP A 81 13.08 -30.09 -29.41
N ALA A 82 13.53 -31.03 -28.57
CA ALA A 82 13.33 -30.99 -27.12
C ALA A 82 13.98 -29.77 -26.44
N PHE A 83 15.19 -29.40 -26.87
CA PHE A 83 15.95 -28.28 -26.30
C PHE A 83 15.99 -27.05 -27.22
N ASN A 84 15.15 -26.99 -28.26
CA ASN A 84 15.06 -25.88 -29.23
C ASN A 84 16.41 -25.47 -29.87
N LEU A 85 17.24 -26.45 -30.24
CA LEU A 85 18.55 -26.25 -30.85
C LEU A 85 18.49 -26.29 -32.39
N LYS A 86 18.94 -25.22 -33.06
CA LYS A 86 18.97 -25.15 -34.53
C LYS A 86 20.29 -25.71 -35.11
N LEU A 87 20.22 -26.23 -36.34
CA LEU A 87 21.43 -26.66 -37.06
C LEU A 87 22.35 -25.46 -37.31
N GLY A 88 23.65 -25.66 -37.11
CA GLY A 88 24.66 -24.60 -37.27
C GLY A 88 24.84 -23.69 -36.05
N ASN A 89 23.99 -23.80 -35.01
CA ASN A 89 24.20 -23.09 -33.75
C ASN A 89 25.56 -23.44 -33.13
N GLN A 90 26.20 -22.44 -32.55
CA GLN A 90 27.38 -22.64 -31.71
C GLN A 90 26.94 -22.95 -30.28
N LEU A 91 27.54 -23.98 -29.69
CA LEU A 91 27.29 -24.40 -28.32
C LEU A 91 28.58 -24.71 -27.58
N THR A 92 28.54 -24.57 -26.27
CA THR A 92 29.58 -25.01 -25.35
C THR A 92 29.10 -26.26 -24.62
N ILE A 93 29.98 -27.26 -24.49
CA ILE A 93 29.69 -28.49 -23.74
C ILE A 93 30.55 -28.49 -22.48
N THR A 94 29.93 -28.79 -21.34
CA THR A 94 30.63 -28.99 -20.06
C THR A 94 30.15 -30.28 -19.39
N LYS A 95 30.97 -30.84 -18.51
CA LYS A 95 30.60 -32.02 -17.74
C LYS A 95 29.53 -31.65 -16.72
N SER A 96 28.43 -32.39 -16.70
CA SER A 96 27.34 -32.17 -15.75
C SER A 96 27.50 -33.06 -14.52
N PRO A 97 27.28 -32.54 -13.29
CA PRO A 97 27.11 -33.36 -12.10
C PRO A 97 25.67 -33.92 -11.96
N ALA A 98 24.76 -33.60 -12.90
CA ALA A 98 23.38 -34.08 -12.86
C ALA A 98 23.31 -35.60 -12.95
N GLN A 99 22.17 -36.16 -12.53
CA GLN A 99 21.86 -37.57 -12.64
C GLN A 99 20.55 -37.74 -13.43
N ILE A 100 20.38 -38.90 -14.06
CA ILE A 100 19.11 -39.26 -14.69
C ILE A 100 18.14 -39.68 -13.58
N TYR A 101 17.00 -38.98 -13.48
CA TYR A 101 16.04 -39.21 -12.40
C TYR A 101 15.01 -40.27 -12.78
N HIS A 102 14.42 -40.92 -11.78
CA HIS A 102 13.30 -41.82 -12.01
C HIS A 102 12.03 -41.03 -12.35
N ALA A 103 11.29 -41.43 -13.38
CA ALA A 103 9.98 -40.86 -13.68
C ALA A 103 8.90 -41.56 -12.83
N ASP A 104 8.20 -40.81 -11.97
CA ASP A 104 7.08 -41.36 -11.19
C ASP A 104 5.85 -41.56 -12.08
N ARG A 105 5.59 -40.58 -12.95
CA ARG A 105 4.44 -40.58 -13.86
C ARG A 105 4.79 -39.91 -15.18
N VAL A 106 4.42 -40.54 -16.29
CA VAL A 106 4.63 -40.02 -17.66
C VAL A 106 3.29 -39.93 -18.37
N VAL A 107 2.98 -38.74 -18.89
CA VAL A 107 1.77 -38.45 -19.64
C VAL A 107 2.12 -38.35 -21.12
N VAL A 108 1.42 -39.13 -21.94
CA VAL A 108 1.66 -39.23 -23.38
C VAL A 108 0.36 -38.96 -24.12
N THR A 109 0.45 -38.13 -25.17
CA THR A 109 -0.68 -37.69 -25.98
C THR A 109 -0.51 -38.13 -27.43
N ASP A 110 -1.55 -38.68 -28.06
CA ASP A 110 -1.53 -39.01 -29.50
C ASP A 110 -1.56 -37.70 -30.31
N VAL A 111 -0.60 -37.53 -31.22
CA VAL A 111 -0.44 -36.35 -32.08
C VAL A 111 -0.38 -36.74 -33.56
N SER A 112 -0.96 -37.89 -33.90
CA SER A 112 -1.03 -38.39 -35.27
C SER A 112 -2.01 -37.54 -36.09
N ASP A 113 -1.61 -37.08 -37.29
CA ASP A 113 -2.52 -36.38 -38.19
C ASP A 113 -3.70 -37.29 -38.55
N HIS A 114 -4.92 -36.91 -38.14
CA HIS A 114 -6.15 -37.64 -38.42
C HIS A 114 -6.51 -37.54 -39.91
N ASP A 115 -5.86 -38.33 -40.76
CA ASP A 115 -6.35 -38.58 -42.12
C ASP A 115 -7.54 -39.54 -42.04
N THR A 116 -8.70 -39.02 -42.44
CA THR A 116 -9.96 -39.72 -42.61
C THR A 116 -9.82 -40.96 -43.49
N SER A 117 -9.79 -42.15 -42.90
CA SER A 117 -10.50 -43.37 -43.35
C SER A 117 -10.05 -44.58 -42.53
N ASP A 118 -11.04 -45.43 -42.23
CA ASP A 118 -10.95 -46.74 -41.58
C ASP A 118 -10.70 -46.73 -40.06
N GLU A 119 -11.84 -46.62 -39.35
CA GLU A 119 -12.05 -47.25 -38.05
C GLU A 119 -11.79 -48.76 -38.13
N VAL A 120 -10.53 -49.17 -38.10
CA VAL A 120 -10.17 -50.44 -37.48
C VAL A 120 -9.88 -50.11 -36.03
N ARG A 121 -10.90 -50.27 -35.19
CA ARG A 121 -10.76 -50.34 -33.73
C ARG A 121 -9.91 -51.57 -33.43
N ASP A 122 -8.59 -51.42 -33.51
CA ASP A 122 -7.68 -52.43 -33.01
C ASP A 122 -7.70 -52.30 -31.49
N ASP A 123 -8.21 -53.33 -30.82
CA ASP A 123 -8.12 -53.52 -29.36
C ASP A 123 -6.66 -53.82 -28.94
N GLU A 124 -5.70 -53.06 -29.46
CA GLU A 124 -4.31 -53.11 -29.02
C GLU A 124 -4.08 -52.04 -27.95
N ASN A 125 -3.57 -52.48 -26.81
CA ASN A 125 -3.28 -51.63 -25.67
C ASN A 125 -2.08 -50.70 -25.98
N TRP A 126 -2.36 -49.53 -26.57
CA TRP A 126 -1.36 -48.51 -26.91
C TRP A 126 -0.54 -48.06 -25.69
N SER A 127 -1.12 -48.11 -24.48
CA SER A 127 -0.39 -47.86 -23.23
C SER A 127 0.77 -48.85 -23.05
N TRP A 128 0.53 -50.14 -23.27
CA TRP A 128 1.58 -51.16 -23.15
C TRP A 128 2.68 -50.96 -24.19
N ARG A 129 2.33 -50.54 -25.41
CA ARG A 129 3.30 -50.26 -26.48
C ARG A 129 4.17 -49.05 -26.18
N CYS A 130 3.56 -47.95 -25.75
CA CYS A 130 4.29 -46.76 -25.35
C CYS A 130 5.17 -47.06 -24.15
N GLY A 131 4.68 -47.79 -23.14
CA GLY A 131 5.47 -48.21 -21.98
C GLY A 131 6.67 -49.09 -22.36
N ASN A 132 6.50 -50.03 -23.30
CA ASN A 132 7.59 -50.87 -23.77
C ASN A 132 8.63 -50.09 -24.59
N ILE A 133 8.21 -49.13 -25.42
CA ILE A 133 9.16 -48.26 -26.13
C ILE A 133 9.94 -47.40 -25.13
N LEU A 134 9.25 -46.70 -24.22
CA LEU A 134 9.89 -45.81 -23.26
C LEU A 134 10.79 -46.56 -22.27
N GLY A 135 10.42 -47.78 -21.88
CA GLY A 135 11.24 -48.63 -21.00
C GLY A 135 12.50 -49.20 -21.62
N ASN A 136 12.61 -49.18 -22.97
CA ASN A 136 13.81 -49.63 -23.68
C ASN A 136 14.78 -48.49 -24.03
N VAL A 137 14.51 -47.26 -23.59
CA VAL A 137 15.32 -46.08 -23.90
C VAL A 137 16.14 -45.66 -22.67
N GLU A 138 17.37 -45.19 -22.90
CA GLU A 138 18.28 -44.75 -21.84
C GLU A 138 17.78 -43.52 -21.06
N ALA A 139 17.07 -42.61 -21.73
CA ALA A 139 16.53 -41.38 -21.16
C ALA A 139 15.31 -40.87 -21.94
N ILE A 140 14.42 -40.16 -21.25
CA ILE A 140 13.25 -39.45 -21.75
C ILE A 140 13.22 -38.02 -21.18
N ALA A 141 12.56 -37.10 -21.86
CA ALA A 141 12.38 -35.71 -21.42
C ALA A 141 11.02 -35.17 -21.90
N ASN A 142 10.59 -34.07 -21.30
CA ASN A 142 9.34 -33.39 -21.67
C ASN A 142 9.42 -32.82 -23.08
N GLY A 143 8.29 -32.85 -23.80
CA GLY A 143 8.16 -32.26 -25.14
C GLY A 143 8.69 -33.13 -26.28
N ILE A 144 8.99 -34.40 -26.03
CA ILE A 144 9.51 -35.31 -27.05
C ILE A 144 8.41 -36.10 -27.73
N ALA A 145 8.45 -36.08 -29.07
CA ALA A 145 7.60 -36.92 -29.88
C ALA A 145 8.33 -38.21 -30.28
N PHE A 146 7.62 -39.33 -30.28
CA PHE A 146 8.08 -40.63 -30.74
C PHE A 146 7.01 -41.36 -31.53
N GLU A 147 7.42 -42.35 -32.30
CA GLU A 147 6.49 -43.17 -33.09
C GLU A 147 6.35 -44.56 -32.48
N ALA A 148 5.12 -45.05 -32.44
CA ALA A 148 4.82 -46.43 -32.09
C ALA A 148 4.10 -47.11 -33.25
N THR A 149 4.53 -48.34 -33.57
CA THR A 149 3.96 -49.14 -34.65
C THR A 149 3.23 -50.36 -34.09
N SER A 150 1.98 -50.56 -34.50
CA SER A 150 1.17 -51.74 -34.20
C SER A 150 1.70 -53.00 -34.91
N ARG A 151 1.27 -54.20 -34.47
CA ARG A 151 1.57 -55.47 -35.18
C ARG A 151 1.06 -55.47 -36.63
N LYS A 152 -0.03 -54.75 -36.91
CA LYS A 152 -0.63 -54.64 -38.25
C LYS A 152 -0.03 -53.52 -39.11
N GLY A 153 1.02 -52.83 -38.63
CA GLY A 153 1.72 -51.79 -39.38
C GLY A 153 1.15 -50.38 -39.23
N LEU A 154 0.10 -50.18 -38.41
CA LEU A 154 -0.41 -48.84 -38.09
C LEU A 154 0.63 -48.07 -37.28
N ARG A 155 1.02 -46.88 -37.77
CA ARG A 155 2.00 -46.00 -37.12
C ARG A 155 1.26 -44.83 -36.48
N LYS A 156 1.48 -44.64 -35.19
CA LYS A 156 0.99 -43.48 -34.44
C LYS A 156 2.16 -42.69 -33.88
N ARG A 157 2.02 -41.37 -33.86
CA ARG A 157 2.98 -40.44 -33.27
C ARG A 157 2.45 -39.96 -31.92
N PHE A 158 3.28 -40.07 -30.91
CA PHE A 158 2.94 -39.74 -29.53
C PHE A 158 3.88 -38.67 -28.99
N LEU A 159 3.38 -37.73 -28.21
CA LEU A 159 4.13 -36.66 -27.56
C LEU A 159 4.15 -36.87 -26.04
N ILE A 160 5.33 -36.83 -25.43
CA ILE A 160 5.48 -36.77 -23.97
C ILE A 160 5.12 -35.36 -23.51
N GLU A 161 3.90 -35.18 -23.00
CA GLU A 161 3.37 -33.89 -22.57
C GLU A 161 3.97 -33.47 -21.23
N SER A 162 4.04 -34.40 -20.28
CA SER A 162 4.65 -34.13 -18.97
C SER A 162 5.19 -35.39 -18.29
N ILE A 163 6.30 -35.21 -17.59
CA ILE A 163 6.95 -36.18 -16.72
C ILE A 163 6.95 -35.57 -15.31
N ASN A 164 6.36 -36.29 -14.36
CA ASN A 164 6.45 -35.95 -12.94
C ASN A 164 7.55 -36.78 -12.28
N SER A 165 8.41 -36.11 -11.53
CA SER A 165 9.44 -36.70 -10.68
C SER A 165 9.63 -35.84 -9.42
N SER A 166 10.36 -36.36 -8.45
CA SER A 166 10.75 -35.66 -7.23
C SER A 166 11.57 -34.36 -7.45
N THR A 167 12.17 -34.18 -8.63
CA THR A 167 12.95 -32.98 -9.01
C THR A 167 12.18 -32.06 -9.96
N ARG A 168 12.38 -30.74 -9.83
CA ARG A 168 11.69 -29.69 -10.61
C ARG A 168 12.59 -29.01 -11.65
N ASP A 169 13.46 -29.77 -12.31
CA ASP A 169 14.31 -29.24 -13.38
C ASP A 169 13.65 -29.46 -14.74
N SER A 170 13.42 -28.36 -15.47
CA SER A 170 12.79 -28.40 -16.80
C SER A 170 13.64 -29.13 -17.85
N ASN A 171 14.96 -29.19 -17.63
CA ASN A 171 15.94 -29.71 -18.58
C ASN A 171 16.63 -31.00 -18.08
N ALA A 172 16.01 -31.67 -17.12
CA ALA A 172 16.48 -32.96 -16.61
C ALA A 172 16.09 -34.12 -17.54
N LEU A 173 16.91 -35.16 -17.52
CA LEU A 173 16.64 -36.44 -18.17
C LEU A 173 16.05 -37.41 -17.15
N TYR A 174 15.08 -38.21 -17.60
CA TYR A 174 14.41 -39.20 -16.76
C TYR A 174 14.53 -40.60 -17.36
N PHE A 175 14.51 -41.65 -16.53
CA PHE A 175 14.38 -43.03 -17.01
C PHE A 175 12.98 -43.58 -16.69
N PHE A 176 12.43 -44.33 -17.64
CA PHE A 176 11.15 -45.01 -17.52
C PHE A 176 11.38 -46.48 -17.16
N ASN A 177 10.66 -47.00 -16.15
CA ASN A 177 10.72 -48.41 -15.78
C ASN A 177 9.35 -48.93 -15.32
N ASP A 178 9.30 -50.17 -14.84
CA ASP A 178 8.06 -50.81 -14.39
C ASP A 178 7.38 -50.12 -13.18
N ARG A 179 8.06 -49.19 -12.49
CA ARG A 179 7.49 -48.39 -11.39
C ARG A 179 6.85 -47.09 -11.88
N THR A 180 7.07 -46.72 -13.14
CA THR A 180 6.56 -45.49 -13.73
C THR A 180 5.11 -45.69 -14.16
N GLU A 181 4.22 -44.80 -13.72
CA GLU A 181 2.83 -44.80 -14.15
C GLU A 181 2.69 -44.10 -15.51
N LEU A 182 2.28 -44.84 -16.55
CA LEU A 182 2.02 -44.28 -17.88
C LEU A 182 0.53 -43.94 -18.06
N ILE A 183 0.25 -42.71 -18.49
CA ILE A 183 -1.10 -42.22 -18.75
C ILE A 183 -1.21 -41.82 -20.23
N MET A 184 -2.16 -42.42 -20.94
CA MET A 184 -2.51 -42.05 -22.32
C MET A 184 -3.60 -40.97 -22.28
N GLN A 185 -3.38 -39.85 -22.98
CA GLN A 185 -4.33 -38.76 -23.12
C GLN A 185 -4.87 -38.73 -24.55
N ASP A 186 -6.17 -38.93 -24.72
CA ASP A 186 -6.84 -38.78 -26.03
C ASP A 186 -6.98 -37.30 -26.38
N GLU A 187 -6.80 -36.94 -27.66
CA GLU A 187 -6.91 -35.56 -28.18
C GLU A 187 -8.26 -34.89 -27.84
N SER A 188 -9.31 -35.68 -27.61
CA SER A 188 -10.66 -35.21 -27.22
C SER A 188 -10.82 -34.91 -25.72
N ALA A 189 -9.86 -35.33 -24.90
CA ALA A 189 -9.74 -34.94 -23.51
C ALA A 189 -8.59 -33.93 -23.41
N GLY A 190 -8.93 -32.65 -23.38
CA GLY A 190 -7.96 -31.56 -23.16
C GLY A 190 -7.03 -31.81 -21.97
N PRO A 191 -5.94 -31.01 -21.84
CA PRO A 191 -4.79 -31.27 -20.96
C PRO A 191 -5.22 -31.84 -19.61
N THR A 192 -4.67 -33.00 -19.23
CA THR A 192 -4.93 -33.64 -17.93
C THR A 192 -4.85 -32.55 -16.84
N PRO A 193 -5.86 -32.43 -15.96
CA PRO A 193 -5.92 -31.31 -15.04
C PRO A 193 -4.66 -31.27 -14.18
N ALA A 194 -3.98 -30.14 -14.22
CA ALA A 194 -2.97 -29.74 -13.24
C ALA A 194 -3.47 -30.12 -11.82
N PRO A 195 -2.56 -30.47 -10.88
CA PRO A 195 -2.93 -30.89 -9.53
C PRO A 195 -4.03 -29.98 -9.01
N ARG A 196 -5.21 -30.56 -8.75
CA ARG A 196 -6.39 -29.77 -8.34
C ARG A 196 -5.99 -28.97 -7.11
N ILE A 197 -5.91 -27.66 -7.24
CA ILE A 197 -5.65 -26.74 -6.13
C ILE A 197 -6.77 -26.98 -5.11
N ARG A 198 -6.44 -27.64 -4.00
CA ARG A 198 -7.40 -28.06 -2.98
C ARG A 198 -7.87 -26.87 -2.12
N SER A 199 -7.08 -25.79 -2.10
CA SER A 199 -7.37 -24.56 -1.38
C SER A 199 -6.64 -23.37 -2.00
N LEU A 200 -7.36 -22.29 -2.29
CA LEU A 200 -6.80 -20.96 -2.54
C LEU A 200 -7.09 -20.14 -1.29
N ARG A 201 -6.07 -19.89 -0.46
CA ARG A 201 -6.21 -19.07 0.74
C ARG A 201 -5.05 -18.09 0.85
N LEU A 202 -5.41 -16.86 1.13
CA LEU A 202 -4.51 -15.79 1.53
C LEU A 202 -4.21 -15.98 3.02
N LEU A 203 -2.93 -16.18 3.34
CA LEU A 203 -2.45 -16.23 4.73
C LEU A 203 -2.28 -14.81 5.28
N ASN A 204 -2.50 -14.63 6.58
CA ASN A 204 -2.31 -13.34 7.26
C ASN A 204 -0.83 -13.03 7.51
N GLU A 205 0.07 -13.98 7.25
CA GLU A 205 1.51 -13.79 7.42
C GLU A 205 2.02 -12.58 6.66
N GLY A 206 2.52 -11.58 7.38
CA GLY A 206 3.08 -10.38 6.78
C GLY A 206 2.05 -9.35 6.31
N ILE A 207 0.78 -9.47 6.72
CA ILE A 207 -0.26 -8.45 6.56
C ILE A 207 -0.88 -8.19 7.94
N GLY A 208 -0.49 -7.09 8.60
CA GLY A 208 -1.10 -6.68 9.88
C GLY A 208 -2.36 -5.83 9.69
N GLY A 209 -3.35 -5.94 10.58
CA GLY A 209 -4.47 -5.01 10.67
C GLY A 209 -5.59 -5.17 9.63
N LEU A 210 -5.56 -6.22 8.81
CA LEU A 210 -6.52 -6.43 7.70
C LEU A 210 -7.27 -7.77 7.78
N ASP A 211 -7.41 -8.36 8.97
CA ASP A 211 -7.99 -9.69 9.14
C ASP A 211 -9.40 -9.82 8.55
N LYS A 212 -10.27 -8.81 8.76
CA LYS A 212 -11.64 -8.80 8.24
C LYS A 212 -11.65 -8.79 6.70
N GLN A 213 -10.77 -7.99 6.09
CA GLN A 213 -10.62 -7.90 4.64
C GLN A 213 -10.08 -9.22 4.07
N ILE A 214 -9.09 -9.83 4.73
CA ILE A 214 -8.52 -11.12 4.33
C ILE A 214 -9.57 -12.24 4.47
N GLU A 215 -10.38 -12.24 5.53
CA GLU A 215 -11.48 -13.18 5.69
C GLU A 215 -12.51 -13.04 4.56
N SER A 216 -12.87 -11.81 4.19
CA SER A 216 -13.77 -11.52 3.07
C SER A 216 -13.20 -12.01 1.74
N LEU A 217 -11.91 -11.77 1.48
CA LEU A 217 -11.21 -12.28 0.29
C LEU A 217 -11.16 -13.81 0.26
N ASN A 218 -10.84 -14.45 1.38
CA ASN A 218 -10.78 -15.90 1.51
C ASN A 218 -12.15 -16.56 1.28
N LYS A 219 -13.25 -15.96 1.75
CA LYS A 219 -14.62 -16.41 1.43
C LYS A 219 -14.87 -16.42 -0.08
N ARG A 220 -14.33 -15.45 -0.82
CA ARG A 220 -14.45 -15.38 -2.30
C ARG A 220 -13.54 -16.38 -3.01
N LEU A 221 -12.33 -16.59 -2.51
CA LEU A 221 -11.45 -17.64 -3.04
C LEU A 221 -12.04 -19.03 -2.84
N ASP A 222 -12.69 -19.30 -1.71
CA ASP A 222 -13.40 -20.56 -1.43
C ASP A 222 -14.57 -20.78 -2.43
N LEU A 223 -15.30 -19.71 -2.80
CA LEU A 223 -16.34 -19.75 -3.84
C LEU A 223 -15.80 -20.10 -5.23
N LEU A 224 -14.63 -19.59 -5.61
CA LEU A 224 -13.97 -19.88 -6.88
C LEU A 224 -13.51 -21.35 -7.00
N VAL A 225 -12.95 -21.91 -5.93
CA VAL A 225 -12.59 -23.33 -5.86
C VAL A 225 -13.87 -24.19 -5.87
N GLY A 226 -14.99 -23.64 -5.38
CA GLY A 226 -16.31 -24.27 -5.36
C GLY A 226 -16.45 -25.31 -4.27
N VAL A 227 -15.75 -25.08 -3.15
CA VAL A 227 -15.80 -25.88 -1.94
C VAL A 227 -16.05 -24.92 -0.77
N ILE A 228 -17.23 -24.98 -0.15
CA ILE A 228 -17.49 -24.33 1.14
C ILE A 228 -17.59 -25.43 2.18
N ARG A 229 -16.71 -25.40 3.20
CA ARG A 229 -16.75 -26.35 4.33
C ARG A 229 -16.81 -27.83 3.87
N GLY A 230 -16.15 -28.17 2.76
CA GLY A 230 -16.14 -29.53 2.20
C GLY A 230 -17.30 -29.88 1.26
N GLN A 231 -18.31 -29.02 1.09
CA GLN A 231 -19.43 -29.24 0.16
C GLN A 231 -19.17 -28.62 -1.22
N ARG A 232 -19.50 -29.36 -2.29
CA ARG A 232 -19.34 -28.91 -3.68
C ARG A 232 -20.49 -27.99 -4.08
N ILE A 233 -20.15 -26.82 -4.61
CA ILE A 233 -21.12 -25.87 -5.17
C ILE A 233 -21.39 -26.24 -6.64
N GLY A 234 -22.67 -26.34 -7.03
CA GLY A 234 -23.08 -26.53 -8.42
C GLY A 234 -22.66 -25.37 -9.32
N SER A 235 -22.38 -25.63 -10.61
CA SER A 235 -21.89 -24.61 -11.55
C SER A 235 -22.81 -23.39 -11.69
N ALA A 236 -24.13 -23.57 -11.56
CA ALA A 236 -25.12 -22.49 -11.64
C ALA A 236 -25.09 -21.50 -10.46
N LEU A 237 -24.50 -21.88 -9.32
CA LEU A 237 -24.36 -21.02 -8.13
C LEU A 237 -22.97 -20.35 -8.05
N ARG A 238 -22.11 -20.59 -9.05
CA ARG A 238 -20.76 -20.00 -9.11
C ARG A 238 -20.84 -18.68 -9.85
N SER A 239 -20.81 -17.57 -9.12
CA SER A 239 -20.47 -16.26 -9.69
C SER A 239 -19.01 -15.93 -9.35
N ASN A 240 -18.24 -15.57 -10.36
CA ASN A 240 -16.87 -15.06 -10.22
C ASN A 240 -16.83 -13.60 -10.68
N ALA A 241 -17.56 -12.73 -9.98
CA ALA A 241 -17.41 -11.30 -10.22
C ALA A 241 -16.04 -10.84 -9.69
N GLY A 242 -15.47 -9.86 -10.38
CA GLY A 242 -14.22 -9.23 -10.02
C GLY A 242 -14.32 -8.43 -8.72
N ILE A 243 -13.16 -8.20 -8.10
CA ILE A 243 -13.02 -7.49 -6.84
C ILE A 243 -12.34 -6.14 -7.11
N LEU A 244 -12.93 -5.05 -6.63
CA LEU A 244 -12.32 -3.73 -6.61
C LEU A 244 -11.84 -3.43 -5.18
N LEU A 245 -10.53 -3.49 -4.98
CA LEU A 245 -9.86 -3.01 -3.78
C LEU A 245 -9.74 -1.49 -3.84
N TRP A 246 -10.26 -0.79 -2.85
CA TRP A 246 -10.18 0.67 -2.81
C TRP A 246 -9.84 1.19 -1.43
N GLY A 247 -9.36 2.43 -1.35
CA GLY A 247 -8.99 3.06 -0.08
C GLY A 247 -7.85 4.05 -0.25
N PRO A 248 -7.52 4.85 0.77
CA PRO A 248 -6.46 5.86 0.70
C PRO A 248 -5.11 5.31 0.22
N THR A 249 -4.30 6.16 -0.39
CA THR A 249 -2.95 5.77 -0.84
C THR A 249 -2.09 5.34 0.36
N GLY A 250 -1.24 4.33 0.15
CA GLY A 250 -0.34 3.83 1.20
C GLY A 250 -0.96 2.90 2.27
N THR A 251 -2.25 2.57 2.20
CA THR A 251 -2.90 1.62 3.14
C THR A 251 -2.51 0.14 2.93
N GLY A 252 -1.83 -0.19 1.82
CA GLY A 252 -1.37 -1.56 1.56
C GLY A 252 -2.12 -2.33 0.47
N LYS A 253 -2.92 -1.67 -0.38
CA LYS A 253 -3.58 -2.31 -1.54
C LYS A 253 -2.64 -3.17 -2.39
N SER A 254 -1.51 -2.62 -2.83
CA SER A 254 -0.52 -3.37 -3.62
C SER A 254 0.18 -4.48 -2.80
N LEU A 255 0.23 -4.37 -1.46
CA LEU A 255 0.71 -5.46 -0.59
C LEU A 255 -0.27 -6.63 -0.60
N VAL A 256 -1.58 -6.37 -0.48
CA VAL A 256 -2.63 -7.38 -0.59
C VAL A 256 -2.61 -8.05 -1.96
N LEU A 257 -2.52 -7.28 -3.05
CA LEU A 257 -2.40 -7.82 -4.41
C LEU A 257 -1.15 -8.71 -4.58
N ARG A 258 -0.01 -8.29 -4.03
CA ARG A 258 1.23 -9.07 -4.06
C ARG A 258 1.07 -10.40 -3.31
N ARG A 259 0.49 -10.38 -2.12
CA ARG A 259 0.24 -11.59 -1.33
C ARG A 259 -0.77 -12.50 -2.00
N LEU A 260 -1.80 -11.93 -2.62
CA LEU A 260 -2.75 -12.69 -3.43
C LEU A 260 -2.06 -13.38 -4.60
N SER A 261 -1.11 -12.73 -5.28
CA SER A 261 -0.34 -13.37 -6.37
C SER A 261 0.55 -14.54 -5.92
N GLN A 262 0.86 -14.64 -4.63
CA GLN A 262 1.66 -15.74 -4.07
C GLN A 262 0.81 -16.97 -3.67
N CYS A 263 -0.52 -16.85 -3.70
CA CYS A 263 -1.41 -17.99 -3.53
C CYS A 263 -1.19 -19.03 -4.65
N PRO A 264 -1.59 -20.30 -4.47
CA PRO A 264 -1.32 -21.37 -5.43
C PRO A 264 -2.20 -21.26 -6.69
N TRP A 265 -2.04 -20.20 -7.49
CA TRP A 265 -2.67 -20.03 -8.80
C TRP A 265 -1.97 -20.87 -9.85
N ARG A 266 -2.69 -21.31 -10.87
CA ARG A 266 -2.06 -21.94 -12.04
C ARG A 266 -1.33 -20.90 -12.90
N LYS A 267 -1.87 -19.68 -12.97
CA LYS A 267 -1.24 -18.52 -13.61
C LYS A 267 -1.65 -17.22 -12.94
N VAL A 268 -0.70 -16.28 -12.85
CA VAL A 268 -0.96 -14.89 -12.46
C VAL A 268 -0.56 -13.97 -13.61
N LEU A 269 -1.46 -13.07 -13.98
CA LEU A 269 -1.28 -12.10 -15.06
C LEU A 269 -1.52 -10.69 -14.50
N ARG A 270 -0.73 -9.72 -14.95
CA ARG A 270 -0.84 -8.32 -14.53
C ARG A 270 -1.06 -7.44 -15.74
N ILE A 271 -1.93 -6.44 -15.57
CA ILE A 271 -2.20 -5.41 -16.56
C ILE A 271 -1.88 -4.08 -15.90
N ASP A 272 -0.79 -3.46 -16.34
CA ASP A 272 -0.33 -2.15 -15.87
C ASP A 272 -0.49 -1.10 -16.98
N SER A 273 -0.69 0.17 -16.61
CA SER A 273 -0.82 1.29 -17.56
C SER A 273 0.40 1.42 -18.49
N SER A 274 1.59 1.09 -17.99
CA SER A 274 2.85 1.08 -18.75
C SER A 274 2.93 -0.01 -19.82
N MET A 275 2.13 -1.08 -19.69
CA MET A 275 2.09 -2.19 -20.65
C MET A 275 1.17 -1.94 -21.83
N LEU A 276 0.33 -0.89 -21.77
CA LEU A 276 -0.61 -0.54 -22.83
C LEU A 276 0.07 0.46 -23.79
N PRO A 277 0.59 0.01 -24.95
CA PRO A 277 1.15 0.91 -25.95
C PRO A 277 0.06 1.89 -26.45
N GLY A 278 0.47 3.12 -26.79
CA GLY A 278 -0.45 4.21 -27.17
C GLY A 278 -1.31 4.01 -28.43
N THR A 279 -1.33 2.82 -29.03
CA THR A 279 -2.22 2.47 -30.16
C THR A 279 -3.29 1.47 -29.73
N ALA A 280 -4.55 1.76 -30.10
CA ALA A 280 -5.72 1.05 -29.58
C ALA A 280 -5.72 -0.43 -30.00
N THR A 281 -5.28 -0.72 -31.23
CA THR A 281 -5.21 -2.09 -31.76
C THR A 281 -4.22 -2.98 -30.99
N ARG A 282 -3.06 -2.44 -30.61
CA ARG A 282 -2.06 -3.22 -29.85
C ARG A 282 -2.53 -3.48 -28.42
N SER A 283 -3.07 -2.46 -27.76
CA SER A 283 -3.68 -2.59 -26.44
C SER A 283 -4.83 -3.60 -26.44
N GLN A 284 -5.63 -3.62 -27.52
CA GLN A 284 -6.66 -4.61 -27.71
C GLN A 284 -6.12 -6.03 -27.81
N THR A 285 -5.17 -6.28 -28.71
CA THR A 285 -4.57 -7.62 -28.86
C THR A 285 -3.93 -8.10 -27.56
N LEU A 286 -3.26 -7.22 -26.80
CA LEU A 286 -2.64 -7.58 -25.53
C LEU A 286 -3.67 -7.98 -24.47
N ILE A 287 -4.72 -7.18 -24.25
CA ILE A 287 -5.78 -7.50 -23.28
C ILE A 287 -6.47 -8.82 -23.65
N THR A 288 -6.84 -8.99 -24.92
CA THR A 288 -7.49 -10.23 -25.39
C THR A 288 -6.57 -11.44 -25.25
N ASN A 289 -5.26 -11.31 -25.53
CA ASN A 289 -4.31 -12.41 -25.34
C ASN A 289 -4.15 -12.79 -23.86
N ILE A 290 -4.04 -11.81 -22.97
CA ILE A 290 -3.95 -12.02 -21.52
C ILE A 290 -5.19 -12.77 -21.02
N VAL A 291 -6.38 -12.33 -21.42
CA VAL A 291 -7.64 -12.98 -20.98
C VAL A 291 -7.76 -14.39 -21.57
N THR A 292 -7.34 -14.59 -22.81
CA THR A 292 -7.33 -15.93 -23.43
C THR A 292 -6.35 -16.87 -22.72
N GLU A 293 -5.16 -16.40 -22.35
CA GLU A 293 -4.20 -17.16 -21.55
C GLU A 293 -4.76 -17.48 -20.15
N ALA A 294 -5.42 -16.50 -19.51
CA ALA A 294 -6.06 -16.69 -18.20
C ALA A 294 -7.14 -17.77 -18.26
N LEU A 295 -7.98 -17.76 -19.29
CA LEU A 295 -9.03 -18.74 -19.51
C LEU A 295 -8.48 -20.14 -19.79
N ALA A 296 -7.35 -20.25 -20.50
CA ALA A 296 -6.69 -21.53 -20.75
C ALA A 296 -6.05 -22.13 -19.49
N GLN A 297 -5.53 -21.28 -18.58
CA GLN A 297 -4.78 -21.71 -17.40
C GLN A 297 -5.56 -21.54 -16.08
N GLN A 298 -6.80 -22.02 -16.03
CA GLN A 298 -7.64 -21.95 -14.83
C GLN A 298 -7.21 -22.94 -13.72
N PRO A 299 -7.30 -22.57 -12.42
CA PRO A 299 -7.68 -21.25 -11.91
C PRO A 299 -6.53 -20.24 -12.04
N SER A 300 -6.85 -19.03 -12.51
CA SER A 300 -5.88 -17.96 -12.76
C SER A 300 -6.33 -16.65 -12.12
N LEU A 301 -5.37 -15.75 -11.91
CA LEU A 301 -5.59 -14.43 -11.34
C LEU A 301 -5.15 -13.36 -12.33
N ILE A 302 -6.02 -12.38 -12.57
CA ILE A 302 -5.70 -11.14 -13.30
C ILE A 302 -5.68 -10.00 -12.29
N ILE A 303 -4.56 -9.29 -12.23
CA ILE A 303 -4.35 -8.12 -11.38
C ILE A 303 -4.34 -6.86 -12.24
N LEU A 304 -5.18 -5.90 -11.86
CA LEU A 304 -5.24 -4.54 -12.43
C LEU A 304 -4.83 -3.56 -11.32
N ASP A 305 -3.53 -3.29 -11.17
CA ASP A 305 -3.08 -2.29 -10.19
C ASP A 305 -3.32 -0.88 -10.77
N ASN A 306 -3.68 0.07 -9.92
CA ASN A 306 -4.01 1.45 -10.31
C ASN A 306 -4.99 1.57 -11.50
N ILE A 307 -6.11 0.84 -11.46
CA ILE A 307 -7.09 0.81 -12.57
C ILE A 307 -7.60 2.19 -13.01
N HIS A 308 -7.60 3.19 -12.13
CA HIS A 308 -7.94 4.58 -12.43
C HIS A 308 -7.03 5.23 -13.50
N GLU A 309 -5.80 4.78 -13.69
CA GLU A 309 -4.91 5.26 -14.76
C GLU A 309 -5.31 4.71 -16.14
N ILE A 310 -5.94 3.52 -16.17
CA ILE A 310 -6.33 2.82 -17.39
C ILE A 310 -7.80 3.12 -17.75
N ALA A 311 -8.65 3.15 -16.74
CA ALA A 311 -10.11 3.25 -16.85
C ALA A 311 -10.67 4.29 -15.88
N GLY A 312 -10.03 5.46 -15.85
CA GLY A 312 -10.42 6.60 -15.05
C GLY A 312 -11.79 7.18 -15.43
N SER A 313 -12.51 7.76 -14.46
CA SER A 313 -13.79 8.42 -14.70
C SER A 313 -13.68 9.75 -15.48
N GLN A 314 -12.48 10.33 -15.58
CA GLN A 314 -12.21 11.60 -16.25
C GLN A 314 -11.63 11.47 -17.68
N HIS A 315 -11.34 10.26 -18.17
CA HIS A 315 -10.86 10.10 -19.55
C HIS A 315 -12.03 10.21 -20.54
N VAL A 316 -12.26 11.42 -21.07
CA VAL A 316 -13.25 11.72 -22.12
C VAL A 316 -12.65 11.56 -23.53
N ASP A 317 -11.40 11.12 -23.64
CA ASP A 317 -10.76 10.86 -24.94
C ASP A 317 -11.36 9.60 -25.58
N SER A 318 -11.60 9.65 -26.90
CA SER A 318 -12.15 8.53 -27.68
C SER A 318 -11.36 7.21 -27.50
N PHE A 319 -10.05 7.33 -27.24
CA PHE A 319 -9.15 6.22 -26.95
C PHE A 319 -9.44 5.53 -25.61
N GLY A 320 -9.69 6.31 -24.55
CA GLY A 320 -10.00 5.80 -23.21
C GLY A 320 -11.33 5.06 -23.20
N THR A 321 -12.36 5.64 -23.82
CA THR A 321 -13.69 5.02 -23.94
C THR A 321 -13.66 3.67 -24.65
N THR A 322 -12.85 3.54 -25.71
CA THR A 322 -12.68 2.27 -26.44
C THR A 322 -11.97 1.21 -25.60
N THR A 323 -11.00 1.61 -24.78
CA THR A 323 -10.28 0.69 -23.89
C THR A 323 -11.17 0.22 -22.74
N ILE A 324 -12.02 1.10 -22.20
CA ILE A 324 -12.99 0.79 -21.15
C ILE A 324 -14.04 -0.20 -21.66
N SER A 325 -14.60 0.03 -22.85
CA SER A 325 -15.59 -0.88 -23.44
C SER A 325 -14.99 -2.25 -23.76
N LEU A 326 -13.74 -2.29 -24.23
CA LEU A 326 -13.01 -3.53 -24.44
C LEU A 326 -12.79 -4.28 -23.11
N LEU A 327 -12.30 -3.60 -22.07
CA LEU A 327 -12.11 -4.21 -20.74
C LEU A 327 -13.44 -4.75 -20.21
N ALA A 328 -14.54 -3.99 -20.33
CA ALA A 328 -15.86 -4.46 -19.93
C ALA A 328 -16.27 -5.73 -20.69
N SER A 329 -16.07 -5.76 -22.01
CA SER A 329 -16.37 -6.93 -22.84
C SER A 329 -15.53 -8.16 -22.48
N GLU A 330 -14.25 -7.98 -22.18
CA GLU A 330 -13.34 -9.09 -21.86
C GLU A 330 -13.54 -9.60 -20.43
N LEU A 331 -13.90 -8.72 -19.50
CA LEU A 331 -14.31 -9.10 -18.14
C LEU A 331 -15.65 -9.85 -18.13
N ASP A 332 -16.59 -9.51 -19.01
CA ASP A 332 -17.85 -10.24 -19.16
C ASP A 332 -17.61 -11.68 -19.65
N ARG A 333 -16.64 -11.89 -20.56
CA ARG A 333 -16.20 -13.23 -21.01
C ARG A 333 -15.62 -14.10 -19.88
N ILE A 334 -15.14 -13.49 -18.80
CA ILE A 334 -14.61 -14.20 -17.64
C ILE A 334 -15.74 -14.71 -16.73
N SER A 335 -16.94 -14.15 -16.82
CA SER A 335 -18.08 -14.54 -15.99
C SER A 335 -18.42 -16.03 -16.12
N GLY A 336 -18.64 -16.71 -14.99
CA GLY A 336 -18.88 -18.15 -14.87
C GLY A 336 -17.63 -19.05 -14.87
N THR A 337 -16.42 -18.49 -14.92
CA THR A 337 -15.16 -19.26 -14.99
C THR A 337 -14.41 -19.31 -13.64
N ARG A 338 -13.21 -19.91 -13.60
CA ARG A 338 -12.32 -19.89 -12.41
C ARG A 338 -11.19 -18.88 -12.54
N VAL A 339 -11.42 -17.83 -13.32
CA VAL A 339 -10.52 -16.68 -13.39
C VAL A 339 -11.03 -15.64 -12.40
N LEU A 340 -10.15 -15.17 -11.51
CA LEU A 340 -10.44 -14.05 -10.62
C LEU A 340 -9.79 -12.79 -11.17
N VAL A 341 -10.56 -11.71 -11.19
CA VAL A 341 -10.03 -10.38 -11.50
C VAL A 341 -10.01 -9.55 -10.23
N VAL A 342 -8.87 -8.96 -9.90
CA VAL A 342 -8.74 -8.03 -8.78
C VAL A 342 -8.13 -6.73 -9.26
N ALA A 343 -8.88 -5.64 -9.10
CA ALA A 343 -8.46 -4.30 -9.44
C ALA A 343 -8.19 -3.47 -8.18
N ALA A 344 -7.25 -2.54 -8.23
CA ALA A 344 -6.99 -1.59 -7.15
C ALA A 344 -7.14 -0.13 -7.62
N ALA A 345 -7.82 0.69 -6.82
CA ALA A 345 -7.97 2.13 -7.03
C ALA A 345 -7.83 2.93 -5.73
N PRO A 346 -7.50 4.23 -5.76
CA PRO A 346 -7.56 5.10 -4.58
C PRO A 346 -9.01 5.29 -4.10
N SER A 347 -9.91 5.68 -4.99
CA SER A 347 -11.35 5.79 -4.72
C SER A 347 -12.19 5.03 -5.75
N PRO A 348 -13.33 4.45 -5.37
CA PRO A 348 -14.25 3.82 -6.31
C PRO A 348 -14.80 4.81 -7.34
N THR A 349 -14.86 6.11 -7.02
CA THR A 349 -15.29 7.16 -7.96
C THR A 349 -14.28 7.45 -9.07
N ASP A 350 -13.03 7.05 -8.87
CA ASP A 350 -11.98 7.25 -9.86
C ASP A 350 -12.11 6.24 -11.00
N VAL A 351 -12.82 5.13 -10.77
CA VAL A 351 -13.07 4.09 -11.76
C VAL A 351 -14.36 4.37 -12.53
N ASN A 352 -14.31 4.18 -13.85
CA ASN A 352 -15.48 4.32 -14.70
C ASN A 352 -16.65 3.45 -14.20
N LYS A 353 -17.85 4.05 -14.14
CA LYS A 353 -19.09 3.41 -13.69
C LYS A 353 -19.45 2.14 -14.48
N ASP A 354 -19.01 2.04 -15.73
CA ASP A 354 -19.34 0.93 -16.62
C ASP A 354 -18.63 -0.37 -16.21
N LEU A 355 -17.45 -0.27 -15.59
CA LEU A 355 -16.71 -1.41 -15.05
C LEU A 355 -17.22 -1.86 -13.67
N ARG A 356 -17.97 -1.01 -12.97
CA ARG A 356 -18.54 -1.27 -11.64
C ARG A 356 -19.97 -1.82 -11.69
N ARG A 357 -20.45 -2.22 -12.87
CA ARG A 357 -21.76 -2.85 -13.04
C ARG A 357 -21.74 -4.29 -12.46
N PRO A 358 -22.89 -4.82 -12.02
CA PRO A 358 -22.98 -6.21 -11.55
C PRO A 358 -22.42 -7.20 -12.59
N GLY A 359 -21.68 -8.22 -12.12
CA GLY A 359 -20.98 -9.19 -12.97
C GLY A 359 -19.56 -8.81 -13.42
N LEU A 360 -19.17 -7.53 -13.36
CA LEU A 360 -17.80 -7.06 -13.63
C LEU A 360 -17.05 -6.86 -12.30
N LEU A 361 -16.67 -5.64 -11.94
CA LEU A 361 -16.08 -5.32 -10.63
C LEU A 361 -17.20 -5.08 -9.59
N GLU A 362 -18.00 -6.12 -9.35
CA GLU A 362 -19.16 -6.06 -8.45
C GLU A 362 -18.75 -5.93 -6.99
N TYR A 363 -17.67 -6.60 -6.58
CA TYR A 363 -17.29 -6.67 -5.17
C TYR A 363 -16.31 -5.57 -4.81
N GLU A 364 -16.82 -4.50 -4.22
CA GLU A 364 -16.00 -3.42 -3.67
C GLU A 364 -15.52 -3.78 -2.25
N LEU A 365 -14.20 -3.83 -2.04
CA LEU A 365 -13.58 -4.07 -0.74
C LEU A 365 -12.77 -2.83 -0.32
N GLU A 366 -13.23 -2.15 0.72
CA GLU A 366 -12.51 -1.02 1.30
C GLU A 366 -11.35 -1.48 2.19
N ILE A 367 -10.17 -0.92 1.94
CA ILE A 367 -9.01 -0.97 2.83
C ILE A 367 -8.97 0.35 3.61
N PRO A 368 -9.51 0.38 4.85
CA PRO A 368 -9.61 1.61 5.63
C PRO A 368 -8.24 2.09 6.11
N ILE A 369 -8.22 3.30 6.66
CA ILE A 369 -7.07 3.79 7.43
C ILE A 369 -6.97 2.91 8.70
N PRO A 370 -5.77 2.41 9.06
CA PRO A 370 -5.64 1.50 10.20
C PRO A 370 -5.99 2.20 11.52
N ASP A 371 -6.86 1.56 12.31
CA ASP A 371 -7.14 1.93 13.70
C ASP A 371 -5.93 1.61 14.61
N GLN A 372 -6.03 1.92 15.90
CA GLN A 372 -4.91 1.72 16.84
C GLN A 372 -4.43 0.26 16.86
N ASN A 373 -5.35 -0.70 16.93
CA ASN A 373 -5.02 -2.13 16.97
C ASN A 373 -4.38 -2.59 15.66
N ALA A 374 -4.92 -2.16 14.53
CA ALA A 374 -4.36 -2.43 13.21
C ALA A 374 -2.95 -1.85 13.05
N ARG A 375 -2.67 -0.65 13.60
CA ARG A 375 -1.33 -0.07 13.58
C ARG A 375 -0.35 -0.90 14.41
N ILE A 376 -0.75 -1.37 15.59
CA ILE A 376 0.06 -2.24 16.45
C ILE A 376 0.41 -3.53 15.70
N GLU A 377 -0.58 -4.19 15.09
CA GLU A 377 -0.36 -5.39 14.29
C GLU A 377 0.55 -5.16 13.08
N ILE A 378 0.43 -4.01 12.40
CA ILE A 378 1.34 -3.62 11.32
C ILE A 378 2.77 -3.48 11.85
N LEU A 379 2.96 -2.84 13.00
CA LEU A 379 4.28 -2.67 13.63
C LEU A 379 4.89 -4.01 14.04
N ARG A 380 4.11 -4.90 14.68
CA ARG A 380 4.49 -6.30 14.98
C ARG A 380 4.86 -7.09 13.73
N THR A 381 4.17 -6.81 12.63
CA THR A 381 4.48 -7.46 11.35
C THR A 381 5.79 -6.94 10.73
N LEU A 382 6.11 -5.65 10.94
CA LEU A 382 7.31 -5.02 10.40
C LEU A 382 8.59 -5.42 11.13
N SER A 383 8.51 -5.80 12.41
CA SER A 383 9.64 -6.32 13.18
C SER A 383 10.12 -7.70 12.74
N GLY A 384 9.34 -8.42 11.94
CA GLY A 384 9.69 -9.76 11.47
C GLY A 384 9.53 -10.86 12.52
N THR A 385 9.16 -10.51 13.76
CA THR A 385 8.77 -11.43 14.83
C THR A 385 7.32 -11.89 14.63
N ALA A 386 7.04 -12.53 13.49
CA ALA A 386 5.80 -13.29 13.34
C ALA A 386 5.91 -14.56 14.20
N GLY A 387 5.78 -14.42 15.53
CA GLY A 387 5.72 -15.53 16.48
C GLY A 387 6.79 -15.58 17.57
N ASP A 388 7.62 -14.55 17.75
CA ASP A 388 8.47 -14.42 18.94
C ASP A 388 7.86 -13.38 19.89
N ASP A 389 7.24 -13.87 20.96
CA ASP A 389 6.62 -13.08 22.04
C ASP A 389 7.72 -12.36 22.84
N SER A 390 8.35 -11.34 22.26
CA SER A 390 9.19 -10.41 23.02
C SER A 390 8.28 -9.36 23.67
N PRO A 391 8.02 -9.43 25.00
CA PRO A 391 7.08 -8.53 25.66
C PRO A 391 7.50 -7.06 25.57
N GLU A 392 8.81 -6.80 25.43
CA GLU A 392 9.37 -5.45 25.31
C GLU A 392 9.02 -4.78 23.98
N PHE A 393 9.02 -5.53 22.87
CA PHE A 393 8.64 -4.98 21.57
C PHE A 393 7.12 -4.79 21.45
N ASP A 394 6.32 -5.63 22.12
CA ASP A 394 4.87 -5.46 22.17
C ASP A 394 4.47 -4.17 22.88
N GLU A 395 5.11 -3.86 24.01
CA GLU A 395 4.91 -2.58 24.71
C GLU A 395 5.33 -1.39 23.84
N LEU A 396 6.45 -1.53 23.12
CA LEU A 396 6.93 -0.51 22.18
C LEU A 396 5.92 -0.27 21.04
N ALA A 397 5.38 -1.34 20.45
CA ALA A 397 4.39 -1.27 19.37
C ALA A 397 3.07 -0.63 19.84
N GLU A 398 2.64 -0.91 21.08
CA GLU A 398 1.48 -0.27 21.70
C GLU A 398 1.69 1.24 21.89
N ASN A 399 2.84 1.65 22.44
CA ASN A 399 3.18 3.06 22.65
C ASN A 399 3.22 3.85 21.32
N ILE A 400 3.85 3.27 20.29
CA ILE A 400 3.91 3.90 18.96
C ILE A 400 2.53 3.90 18.31
N GLY A 401 1.75 2.82 18.45
CA GLY A 401 0.39 2.70 17.94
C GLY A 401 -0.54 3.80 18.45
N GLU A 402 -0.44 4.15 19.73
CA GLU A 402 -1.13 5.28 20.34
C GLU A 402 -0.72 6.64 19.74
N ARG A 403 0.58 6.83 19.46
CA ARG A 403 1.13 8.13 19.03
C ARG A 403 1.07 8.36 17.51
N THR A 404 0.70 7.35 16.73
CA THR A 404 0.70 7.37 15.25
C THR A 404 -0.69 7.50 14.63
N HIS A 405 -1.55 8.32 15.22
CA HIS A 405 -2.88 8.58 14.66
C HIS A 405 -2.81 9.02 13.19
N GLY A 406 -3.53 8.33 12.32
CA GLY A 406 -3.61 8.66 10.89
C GLY A 406 -2.47 8.18 10.01
N PHE A 407 -1.46 7.53 10.58
CA PHE A 407 -0.41 6.89 9.79
C PHE A 407 -1.01 5.71 9.05
N VAL A 408 -0.73 5.60 7.74
CA VAL A 408 -1.04 4.39 6.98
C VAL A 408 0.11 3.40 7.02
N GLY A 409 -0.09 2.17 6.55
CA GLY A 409 0.96 1.15 6.53
C GLY A 409 2.26 1.59 5.85
N GLN A 410 2.19 2.43 4.81
CA GLN A 410 3.37 3.06 4.20
C GLN A 410 4.10 4.03 5.15
N ASP A 411 3.37 4.83 5.92
CA ASP A 411 3.94 5.77 6.88
C ASP A 411 4.56 5.04 8.06
N LEU A 412 3.88 4.01 8.58
CA LEU A 412 4.41 3.16 9.65
C LEU A 412 5.68 2.43 9.20
N ARG A 413 5.73 1.96 7.95
CA ARG A 413 6.93 1.36 7.38
C ARG A 413 8.06 2.38 7.22
N ALA A 414 7.75 3.62 6.86
CA ALA A 414 8.75 4.68 6.77
C ALA A 414 9.27 5.07 8.17
N LEU A 415 8.37 5.18 9.15
CA LEU A 415 8.69 5.42 10.56
C LEU A 415 9.62 4.33 11.11
N TYR A 416 9.25 3.07 10.90
CA TYR A 416 10.05 1.92 11.32
C TYR A 416 11.45 1.94 10.70
N ARG A 417 11.57 2.21 9.39
CA ARG A 417 12.88 2.32 8.72
C ARG A 417 13.74 3.46 9.28
N ARG A 418 13.13 4.61 9.57
CA ARG A 418 13.86 5.74 10.17
C ARG A 418 14.33 5.43 11.59
N ALA A 419 13.52 4.72 12.37
CA ALA A 419 13.94 4.22 13.68
C ALA A 419 15.12 3.23 13.55
N GLN A 420 15.13 2.37 12.52
CA GLN A 420 16.28 1.51 12.23
C GLN A 420 17.54 2.32 11.92
N ASP A 421 17.43 3.36 11.09
CA ASP A 421 18.56 4.23 10.78
C ASP A 421 19.14 4.88 12.06
N TYR A 422 18.29 5.39 12.97
CA TYR A 422 18.74 5.97 14.23
C TYR A 422 19.34 4.96 15.21
N ALA A 423 18.78 3.74 15.28
CA ALA A 423 19.35 2.69 16.12
C ALA A 423 20.76 2.29 15.64
N ILE A 424 20.95 2.24 14.31
CA ILE A 424 22.26 2.01 13.69
C ILE A 424 23.22 3.16 14.01
N GLU A 425 22.79 4.42 13.86
CA GLU A 425 23.60 5.60 14.22
C GLU A 425 24.01 5.58 15.70
N ARG A 426 23.08 5.28 16.61
CA ARG A 426 23.35 5.13 18.05
C ARG A 426 24.39 4.05 18.32
N HIS A 427 24.34 2.92 17.61
CA HIS A 427 25.31 1.85 17.75
C HIS A 427 26.71 2.30 17.29
N PHE A 428 26.82 2.96 16.13
CA PHE A 428 28.10 3.50 15.64
C PHE A 428 28.70 4.57 16.56
N GLU A 429 27.87 5.44 17.14
CA GLU A 429 28.33 6.42 18.15
C GLU A 429 28.84 5.73 19.42
N THR A 430 28.20 4.64 19.83
CA THR A 430 28.58 3.87 21.02
C THR A 430 29.89 3.13 20.81
N GLU A 431 30.07 2.46 19.66
CA GLU A 431 31.35 1.86 19.26
C GLU A 431 32.45 2.90 19.14
N SER A 432 32.17 4.07 18.54
CA SER A 432 33.16 5.16 18.40
C SER A 432 33.60 5.73 19.75
N ARG A 433 32.71 5.76 20.75
CA ARG A 433 33.04 6.15 22.14
C ARG A 433 33.85 5.07 22.87
N LEU A 434 33.59 3.79 22.58
CA LEU A 434 34.34 2.64 23.12
C LEU A 434 35.72 2.50 22.48
N SER A 435 35.88 2.81 21.19
CA SER A 435 37.16 2.81 20.47
C SER A 435 37.96 4.11 20.66
N GLY A 436 37.31 5.19 21.12
CA GLY A 436 37.87 6.55 21.20
C GLY A 436 38.81 6.83 22.39
N SER A 437 39.26 5.81 23.14
CA SER A 437 40.28 6.00 24.19
C SER A 437 41.74 5.95 23.69
N GLN A 438 41.99 5.81 22.39
CA GLN A 438 43.30 6.11 21.80
C GLN A 438 43.16 6.85 20.47
N ASP A 439 43.94 7.92 20.36
CA ASP A 439 44.23 8.74 19.18
C ASP A 439 43.18 9.76 18.74
N GLY A 440 43.29 10.95 19.35
CA GLY A 440 42.67 12.16 18.85
C GLY A 440 43.36 12.69 17.59
N TYR A 441 42.60 12.81 16.51
CA TYR A 441 42.77 13.88 15.53
C TYR A 441 41.40 14.47 15.18
N SER A 442 41.21 15.70 15.67
CA SER A 442 40.14 16.61 15.31
C SER A 442 40.27 17.04 13.85
N LEU A 443 39.19 16.93 13.06
CA LEU A 443 39.04 17.71 11.84
C LEU A 443 37.67 18.40 11.82
N THR A 444 37.74 19.65 12.25
CA THR A 444 36.76 20.72 12.12
C THR A 444 36.26 20.91 10.68
N THR A 445 34.94 20.99 10.54
CA THR A 445 34.15 21.93 9.73
C THR A 445 34.82 22.58 8.51
N LEU A 446 34.33 22.28 7.29
CA LEU A 446 34.29 23.25 6.21
C LEU A 446 32.96 23.20 5.44
N VAL A 447 32.25 24.32 5.55
CA VAL A 447 31.09 24.76 4.79
C VAL A 447 31.60 25.58 3.60
N ASN A 448 30.90 25.48 2.45
CA ASN A 448 30.96 26.29 1.21
C ASN A 448 31.99 25.94 0.10
N GLY A 449 31.46 25.32 -0.96
CA GLY A 449 31.43 25.84 -2.34
C GLY A 449 32.70 26.36 -3.03
N GLN A 450 33.23 25.58 -3.98
CA GLN A 450 33.56 25.92 -5.39
C GLN A 450 34.69 25.02 -5.94
N THR A 451 34.46 24.55 -7.17
CA THR A 451 35.30 23.71 -8.03
C THR A 451 36.71 24.23 -8.28
N SER A 452 37.72 23.35 -8.30
CA SER A 452 38.63 23.18 -9.45
C SER A 452 39.54 21.95 -9.34
N ILE A 453 39.81 21.41 -10.52
CA ILE A 453 40.53 20.19 -10.88
C ILE A 453 42.05 20.37 -10.70
N HIS A 454 42.75 19.38 -10.12
CA HIS A 454 44.03 18.90 -10.67
C HIS A 454 44.47 17.54 -10.10
N ASN A 455 44.75 16.62 -11.03
CA ASN A 455 45.39 15.32 -10.84
C ASN A 455 46.76 15.43 -10.15
N HIS A 456 47.05 14.52 -9.21
CA HIS A 456 48.33 13.80 -9.20
C HIS A 456 48.23 12.44 -8.49
N VAL A 457 48.48 11.40 -9.28
CA VAL A 457 48.74 10.01 -8.90
C VAL A 457 50.14 9.89 -8.29
N ARG A 458 50.24 9.20 -7.14
CA ARG A 458 51.36 8.36 -6.59
C ARG A 458 51.30 8.40 -5.06
N ALA A 459 51.46 7.34 -4.26
CA ALA A 459 51.90 5.96 -4.48
C ALA A 459 51.36 5.07 -3.33
N ARG A 460 51.10 3.79 -3.61
CA ARG A 460 50.87 2.76 -2.60
C ARG A 460 52.19 2.44 -1.88
N PRO A 461 52.23 2.35 -0.53
CA PRO A 461 53.29 1.59 0.12
C PRO A 461 52.96 0.10 0.05
N SER A 462 54.04 -0.66 -0.14
CA SER A 462 54.14 -2.10 -0.34
C SER A 462 53.69 -2.93 0.86
N ILE A 463 52.94 -4.00 0.56
CA ILE A 463 52.70 -5.15 1.44
C ILE A 463 54.03 -5.86 1.71
N SER A 464 54.50 -5.79 2.94
CA SER A 464 55.22 -6.86 3.62
C SER A 464 55.44 -6.47 5.07
N THR A 465 54.83 -7.24 5.97
CA THR A 465 55.09 -7.45 7.41
C THR A 465 53.76 -7.46 8.17
N ILE A 466 52.98 -8.53 8.02
CA ILE A 466 51.98 -8.91 9.02
C ILE A 466 52.47 -10.25 9.56
N SER A 467 53.21 -10.16 10.67
CA SER A 467 53.47 -11.27 11.55
C SER A 467 52.17 -11.59 12.29
N SER A 468 51.82 -12.87 12.28
CA SER A 468 50.84 -13.57 13.13
C SER A 468 50.24 -12.76 14.29
N TYR A 469 48.98 -12.38 14.17
CA TYR A 469 48.10 -12.11 15.30
C TYR A 469 46.96 -13.11 15.20
N ASP A 470 46.90 -14.06 16.13
CA ASP A 470 45.73 -14.91 16.31
C ASP A 470 44.55 -14.01 16.74
N PRO A 471 43.39 -14.07 16.06
CA PRO A 471 42.21 -13.39 16.55
C PRO A 471 41.68 -14.14 17.80
N PRO A 472 41.37 -13.45 18.91
CA PRO A 472 40.67 -14.07 20.01
C PRO A 472 39.26 -14.49 19.56
N ALA A 473 38.74 -15.55 20.18
CA ALA A 473 37.43 -16.12 19.89
C ALA A 473 36.34 -15.03 19.88
N HIS A 474 35.59 -14.96 18.77
CA HIS A 474 34.41 -14.11 18.64
C HIS A 474 33.36 -14.51 19.68
N GLU A 475 33.14 -13.66 20.69
CA GLU A 475 31.85 -13.60 21.39
C GLU A 475 30.75 -13.21 20.38
N PRO A 476 29.52 -13.72 20.50
CA PRO A 476 28.44 -13.36 19.59
C PRO A 476 28.18 -11.85 19.67
N ALA A 477 28.26 -11.16 18.52
CA ALA A 477 27.96 -9.74 18.42
C ALA A 477 26.52 -9.49 18.92
N ALA A 478 26.34 -8.54 19.83
CA ALA A 478 25.03 -8.12 20.29
C ALA A 478 24.18 -7.62 19.10
N GLU A 479 22.95 -8.10 18.98
CA GLU A 479 22.02 -7.62 17.95
C GLU A 479 21.62 -6.16 18.24
N ILE A 480 21.51 -5.34 17.19
CA ILE A 480 21.10 -3.94 17.33
C ILE A 480 19.60 -3.92 17.63
N GLU A 481 19.24 -3.61 18.88
CA GLU A 481 17.85 -3.49 19.32
C GLU A 481 17.27 -2.10 19.04
N LEU A 482 16.00 -2.07 18.64
CA LEU A 482 15.23 -0.85 18.46
C LEU A 482 14.65 -0.38 19.80
N GLY A 483 14.94 0.87 20.16
CA GLY A 483 14.41 1.48 21.38
C GLY A 483 13.32 2.51 21.10
N LEU A 484 12.57 2.88 22.13
CA LEU A 484 11.57 3.96 22.06
C LEU A 484 12.19 5.26 21.56
N GLU A 485 13.40 5.60 22.00
CA GLU A 485 14.12 6.83 21.61
C GLU A 485 14.30 6.97 20.09
N ASP A 486 14.51 5.87 19.38
CA ASP A 486 14.71 5.88 17.93
C ASP A 486 13.41 6.23 17.20
N PHE A 487 12.30 5.68 17.70
CA PHE A 487 10.96 6.01 17.20
C PHE A 487 10.55 7.44 17.54
N GLU A 488 10.93 7.96 18.71
CA GLU A 488 10.66 9.36 19.07
C GLU A 488 11.36 10.34 18.14
N ARG A 489 12.62 10.06 17.76
CA ARG A 489 13.32 10.83 16.73
C ARG A 489 12.65 10.71 15.37
N ALA A 490 12.27 9.49 14.98
CA ALA A 490 11.60 9.23 13.70
C ALA A 490 10.23 9.92 13.57
N LEU A 491 9.47 10.03 14.67
CA LEU A 491 8.18 10.72 14.72
C LEU A 491 8.29 12.23 14.45
N LEU A 492 9.47 12.84 14.61
CA LEU A 492 9.69 14.26 14.29
C LEU A 492 9.80 14.50 12.78
N GLU A 493 10.23 13.50 12.01
CA GLU A 493 10.47 13.61 10.57
C GLU A 493 9.34 13.02 9.71
N VAL A 494 8.78 11.88 10.14
CA VAL A 494 7.77 11.17 9.36
C VAL A 494 6.39 11.77 9.61
N ARG A 495 5.73 12.21 8.53
CA ARG A 495 4.37 12.78 8.56
C ARG A 495 3.35 11.80 7.97
N PRO A 496 2.11 11.77 8.49
CA PRO A 496 1.05 10.90 7.96
C PRO A 496 0.63 11.32 6.54
N THR A 497 0.52 10.36 5.63
CA THR A 497 0.23 10.58 4.20
C THR A 497 -1.27 10.58 3.89
N ALA A 498 -2.06 9.71 4.52
CA ALA A 498 -3.52 9.67 4.28
C ALA A 498 -4.27 10.95 4.70
N MET A 499 -3.67 11.72 5.60
CA MET A 499 -4.24 12.96 6.13
C MET A 499 -3.82 14.22 5.34
N LYS A 500 -3.08 14.08 4.23
CA LYS A 500 -2.66 15.24 3.41
C LYS A 500 -3.81 15.99 2.73
N GLU A 501 -5.00 15.39 2.59
CA GLU A 501 -6.12 16.01 1.85
C GLU A 501 -7.27 16.54 2.74
N VAL A 502 -7.32 16.21 4.04
CA VAL A 502 -8.24 16.84 5.01
C VAL A 502 -7.55 16.82 6.37
N PHE A 503 -7.37 18.00 6.96
CA PHE A 503 -6.62 18.21 8.21
C PHE A 503 -7.27 17.49 9.39
N LEU A 504 -6.74 16.33 9.75
CA LEU A 504 -6.88 15.77 11.09
C LEU A 504 -5.79 16.36 11.97
N GLU A 505 -6.06 17.51 12.54
CA GLU A 505 -5.25 18.04 13.65
C GLU A 505 -5.73 17.33 14.93
N THR A 506 -4.82 16.78 15.73
CA THR A 506 -5.09 16.68 17.17
C THR A 506 -4.81 18.06 17.76
N PRO A 507 -5.84 18.90 18.00
CA PRO A 507 -5.61 20.22 18.57
C PRO A 507 -4.83 20.10 19.89
N LYS A 508 -3.87 21.00 20.11
CA LYS A 508 -3.12 21.07 21.38
C LYS A 508 -3.82 21.95 22.42
N VAL A 509 -4.99 22.48 22.09
CA VAL A 509 -5.70 23.45 22.93
C VAL A 509 -6.41 22.73 24.06
N GLN A 510 -6.20 23.15 25.31
CA GLN A 510 -6.89 22.59 26.47
C GLN A 510 -7.94 23.55 27.02
N TRP A 511 -8.92 23.04 27.77
CA TRP A 511 -9.92 23.85 28.47
C TRP A 511 -9.32 24.88 29.42
N SER A 512 -8.14 24.60 29.99
CA SER A 512 -7.39 25.52 30.86
C SER A 512 -6.93 26.80 30.13
N GLN A 513 -6.91 26.78 28.80
CA GLN A 513 -6.49 27.92 27.97
C GLN A 513 -7.68 28.79 27.51
N ILE A 514 -8.91 28.47 27.93
CA ILE A 514 -10.13 29.21 27.57
C ILE A 514 -10.80 29.73 28.83
N GLY A 515 -10.88 31.06 28.98
CA GLY A 515 -11.61 31.69 30.08
C GLY A 515 -13.13 31.74 29.86
N GLY A 516 -13.91 31.70 30.95
CA GLY A 516 -15.34 32.07 30.93
C GLY A 516 -16.33 31.13 30.25
N SER A 517 -15.93 29.91 29.91
CA SER A 517 -16.67 29.04 28.97
C SER A 517 -17.35 27.83 29.63
N GLN A 518 -17.82 27.96 30.88
CA GLN A 518 -18.31 26.81 31.66
C GLN A 518 -19.63 26.22 31.12
N SER A 519 -20.52 27.05 30.57
CA SER A 519 -21.78 26.62 29.97
C SER A 519 -21.55 25.80 28.69
N ILE A 520 -20.73 26.32 27.78
CA ILE A 520 -20.37 25.63 26.52
C ILE A 520 -19.57 24.36 26.79
N LYS A 521 -18.67 24.36 27.78
CA LYS A 521 -17.95 23.16 28.22
C LYS A 521 -18.92 22.06 28.63
N ARG A 522 -19.91 22.37 29.48
CA ARG A 522 -20.93 21.37 29.88
C ARG A 522 -21.74 20.86 28.69
N LEU A 523 -22.13 21.73 27.76
CA LEU A 523 -22.90 21.35 26.57
C LEU A 523 -22.09 20.39 25.69
N LEU A 524 -20.87 20.78 25.32
CA LEU A 524 -20.00 20.01 24.44
C LEU A 524 -19.55 18.69 25.08
N THR A 525 -19.19 18.71 26.36
CA THR A 525 -18.86 17.48 27.09
C THR A 525 -20.04 16.52 27.13
N ARG A 526 -21.27 16.99 27.36
CA ARG A 526 -22.46 16.12 27.32
C ARG A 526 -22.71 15.55 25.92
N ALA A 527 -22.65 16.40 24.90
CA ALA A 527 -22.90 15.99 23.51
C ALA A 527 -21.90 14.94 23.02
N VAL A 528 -20.66 14.98 23.52
CA VAL A 528 -19.62 14.01 23.18
C VAL A 528 -19.65 12.78 24.10
N GLU A 529 -19.72 12.96 25.42
CA GLU A 529 -19.59 11.85 26.36
C GLU A 529 -20.85 10.98 26.45
N TRP A 530 -22.05 11.55 26.33
CA TRP A 530 -23.29 10.78 26.51
C TRP A 530 -23.48 9.69 25.47
N PRO A 531 -23.31 9.96 24.16
CA PRO A 531 -23.43 8.90 23.14
C PRO A 531 -22.36 7.81 23.26
N LEU A 532 -21.19 8.13 23.85
CA LEU A 532 -20.06 7.20 23.99
C LEU A 532 -20.16 6.35 25.26
N LYS A 533 -20.54 6.95 26.40
CA LYS A 533 -20.54 6.27 27.71
C LYS A 533 -21.91 5.70 28.10
N TYR A 534 -23.00 6.36 27.74
CA TYR A 534 -24.36 6.06 28.24
C TYR A 534 -25.32 5.67 27.10
N LYS A 535 -24.80 5.01 26.06
CA LYS A 535 -25.59 4.65 24.87
C LYS A 535 -26.84 3.83 25.20
N ALA A 536 -26.72 2.82 26.07
CA ALA A 536 -27.84 1.95 26.46
C ALA A 536 -28.94 2.72 27.20
N ASP A 537 -28.57 3.62 28.12
CA ASP A 537 -29.51 4.46 28.86
C ASP A 537 -30.23 5.45 27.92
N MET A 538 -29.52 5.99 26.92
CA MET A 538 -30.11 6.87 25.91
C MET A 538 -31.13 6.13 25.02
N GLU A 539 -30.83 4.89 24.63
CA GLU A 539 -31.73 4.04 23.85
C GLU A 539 -32.99 3.67 24.66
N GLU A 540 -32.84 3.33 25.94
CA GLU A 540 -33.97 3.04 26.85
C GLU A 540 -34.88 4.27 27.04
N LEU A 541 -34.30 5.45 27.20
CA LEU A 541 -35.03 6.71 27.37
C LEU A 541 -35.59 7.28 26.05
N GLY A 542 -35.30 6.66 24.90
CA GLY A 542 -35.67 7.19 23.59
C GLY A 542 -35.05 8.56 23.29
N MET A 543 -33.91 8.89 23.91
CA MET A 543 -33.26 10.17 23.78
C MET A 543 -32.35 10.17 22.54
N PRO A 544 -32.62 11.01 21.51
CA PRO A 544 -31.75 11.09 20.34
C PRO A 544 -30.41 11.72 20.70
N ALA A 545 -29.33 11.22 20.11
CA ALA A 545 -28.03 11.85 20.20
C ALA A 545 -28.01 13.17 19.42
N THR A 546 -27.35 14.19 19.98
CA THR A 546 -27.15 15.48 19.32
C THR A 546 -26.28 15.28 18.08
N LYS A 547 -26.82 15.58 16.89
CA LYS A 547 -26.09 15.38 15.63
C LYS A 547 -25.23 16.59 15.28
N GLY A 548 -25.76 17.79 15.50
CA GLY A 548 -25.09 19.04 15.13
C GLY A 548 -25.20 20.13 16.19
N ILE A 549 -24.11 20.88 16.37
CA ILE A 549 -24.06 22.06 17.24
C ILE A 549 -23.53 23.26 16.44
N LEU A 550 -24.29 24.35 16.41
CA LEU A 550 -23.87 25.61 15.80
C LEU A 550 -23.44 26.61 16.89
N LEU A 551 -22.19 27.03 16.83
CA LEU A 551 -21.60 28.08 17.64
C LEU A 551 -21.68 29.41 16.88
N TYR A 552 -22.36 30.40 17.44
CA TYR A 552 -22.50 31.71 16.80
C TYR A 552 -22.22 32.85 17.78
N GLY A 553 -21.76 33.98 17.26
CA GLY A 553 -21.52 35.19 18.04
C GLY A 553 -20.43 36.08 17.43
N PRO A 554 -20.05 37.17 18.11
CA PRO A 554 -19.08 38.12 17.58
C PRO A 554 -17.69 37.49 17.32
N PRO A 555 -16.92 38.04 16.37
CA PRO A 555 -15.57 37.58 16.09
C PRO A 555 -14.67 37.73 17.32
N GLY A 556 -13.66 36.87 17.45
CA GLY A 556 -12.69 36.95 18.56
C GLY A 556 -13.15 36.39 19.91
N CYS A 557 -14.35 35.80 20.00
CA CYS A 557 -14.89 35.18 21.22
C CYS A 557 -14.69 33.64 21.25
N SER A 558 -13.45 33.17 21.06
CA SER A 558 -13.01 31.77 21.28
C SER A 558 -13.82 30.61 20.63
N LYS A 559 -14.70 30.85 19.64
CA LYS A 559 -15.50 29.79 18.97
C LYS A 559 -14.64 28.64 18.42
N THR A 560 -13.67 28.97 17.57
CA THR A 560 -12.70 28.01 17.00
C THR A 560 -11.86 27.33 18.08
N MET A 561 -11.42 28.08 19.11
CA MET A 561 -10.64 27.51 20.22
C MET A 561 -11.45 26.52 21.05
N THR A 562 -12.75 26.77 21.25
CA THR A 562 -13.65 25.92 22.02
C THR A 562 -13.90 24.60 21.32
N ALA A 563 -14.10 24.62 20.00
CA ALA A 563 -14.18 23.41 19.19
C ALA A 563 -12.89 22.58 19.23
N LYS A 564 -11.73 23.25 19.18
CA LYS A 564 -10.43 22.58 19.34
C LYS A 564 -10.26 21.97 20.74
N ALA A 565 -10.67 22.66 21.81
CA ALA A 565 -10.53 22.17 23.18
C ALA A 565 -11.40 20.94 23.49
N VAL A 566 -12.63 20.87 22.97
CA VAL A 566 -13.48 19.69 23.17
C VAL A 566 -12.85 18.44 22.57
N ALA A 567 -12.30 18.55 21.35
CA ALA A 567 -11.61 17.45 20.69
C ALA A 567 -10.41 16.95 21.50
N THR A 568 -9.53 17.85 21.93
CA THR A 568 -8.35 17.50 22.76
C THR A 568 -8.76 16.80 24.05
N SER A 569 -9.78 17.31 24.75
CA SER A 569 -10.20 16.78 26.04
C SER A 569 -10.90 15.42 25.94
N SER A 570 -11.51 15.13 24.80
CA SER A 570 -12.28 13.92 24.58
C SER A 570 -11.46 12.82 23.89
N GLY A 571 -10.24 13.14 23.42
CA GLY A 571 -9.40 12.20 22.68
C GLY A 571 -10.00 11.75 21.34
N LEU A 572 -10.93 12.54 20.77
CA LEU A 572 -11.62 12.19 19.53
C LEU A 572 -10.90 12.70 18.30
N ASN A 573 -11.09 12.00 17.19
CA ASN A 573 -10.60 12.42 15.88
C ASN A 573 -11.25 13.75 15.48
N PHE A 574 -10.47 14.78 15.16
CA PHE A 574 -10.97 16.13 14.85
C PHE A 574 -10.65 16.52 13.41
N LEU A 575 -11.69 16.70 12.60
CA LEU A 575 -11.59 17.12 11.20
C LEU A 575 -11.98 18.59 11.12
N ALA A 576 -11.02 19.48 10.92
CA ALA A 576 -11.29 20.91 10.74
C ALA A 576 -11.38 21.28 9.26
N VAL A 577 -12.45 21.94 8.88
CA VAL A 577 -12.68 22.44 7.52
C VAL A 577 -13.08 23.90 7.59
N LYS A 578 -12.37 24.77 6.88
CA LYS A 578 -12.78 26.19 6.76
C LYS A 578 -13.73 26.34 5.58
N GLY A 579 -14.82 27.08 5.75
CA GLY A 579 -15.80 27.32 4.70
C GLY A 579 -15.18 27.91 3.42
N ALA A 580 -14.21 28.83 3.56
CA ALA A 580 -13.51 29.41 2.43
C ALA A 580 -12.73 28.38 1.57
N GLU A 581 -12.15 27.34 2.20
CA GLU A 581 -11.38 26.31 1.51
C GLU A 581 -12.28 25.49 0.57
N LEU A 582 -13.51 25.20 1.02
CA LEU A 582 -14.50 24.47 0.23
C LEU A 582 -15.00 25.27 -0.99
N THR A 583 -15.05 26.60 -0.91
CA THR A 583 -15.47 27.46 -2.04
C THR A 583 -14.37 27.71 -3.09
N SER A 584 -13.10 27.59 -2.73
CA SER A 584 -11.97 27.91 -3.62
C SER A 584 -11.60 26.81 -4.62
N MET A 585 -12.14 25.59 -4.43
CA MET A 585 -11.95 24.47 -5.36
C MET A 585 -12.89 24.63 -6.57
N TYR A 586 -12.46 24.20 -7.76
CA TYR A 586 -13.23 24.38 -8.99
C TYR A 586 -14.67 23.84 -8.85
N VAL A 587 -15.62 24.46 -9.56
CA VAL A 587 -17.06 24.14 -9.51
C VAL A 587 -17.29 22.65 -9.85
N GLY A 588 -17.52 21.84 -8.81
CA GLY A 588 -17.67 20.36 -8.89
C GLY A 588 -16.73 19.58 -7.97
N GLU A 589 -15.55 20.11 -7.66
CA GLU A 589 -14.64 19.54 -6.65
C GLU A 589 -15.12 19.82 -5.23
N SER A 590 -15.73 20.99 -4.99
CA SER A 590 -16.26 21.39 -3.68
C SER A 590 -17.29 20.41 -3.11
N GLU A 591 -18.22 19.91 -3.93
CA GLU A 591 -19.21 18.91 -3.49
C GLU A 591 -18.55 17.57 -3.13
N ARG A 592 -17.58 17.14 -3.95
CA ARG A 592 -16.83 15.90 -3.70
C ARG A 592 -16.02 16.02 -2.41
N ALA A 593 -15.42 17.18 -2.18
CA ALA A 593 -14.69 17.48 -0.95
C ALA A 593 -15.60 17.38 0.28
N VAL A 594 -16.82 17.94 0.24
CA VAL A 594 -17.79 17.80 1.34
C VAL A 594 -18.14 16.32 1.58
N ARG A 595 -18.50 15.56 0.54
CA ARG A 595 -18.80 14.12 0.70
C ARG A 595 -17.61 13.35 1.26
N GLU A 596 -16.40 13.67 0.80
CA GLU A 596 -15.17 13.02 1.26
C GLU A 596 -14.85 13.35 2.72
N VAL A 597 -15.09 14.59 3.18
CA VAL A 597 -14.98 14.97 4.59
C VAL A 597 -15.90 14.12 5.46
N PHE A 598 -17.18 14.01 5.10
CA PHE A 598 -18.14 13.18 5.83
C PHE A 598 -17.80 11.69 5.75
N ARG A 599 -17.31 11.19 4.62
CA ARG A 599 -16.85 9.80 4.46
C ARG A 599 -15.65 9.51 5.37
N LYS A 600 -14.64 10.40 5.38
CA LYS A 600 -13.45 10.29 6.24
C LYS A 600 -13.82 10.36 7.71
N ALA A 601 -14.72 11.27 8.10
CA ALA A 601 -15.21 11.38 9.47
C ALA A 601 -15.90 10.11 9.95
N ARG A 602 -16.75 9.52 9.10
CA ARG A 602 -17.42 8.22 9.38
C ARG A 602 -16.42 7.08 9.52
N ALA A 603 -15.42 7.00 8.64
CA ALA A 603 -14.35 6.00 8.73
C ALA A 603 -13.49 6.18 10.00
N ALA A 604 -13.35 7.42 10.49
CA ALA A 604 -12.62 7.77 11.70
C ALA A 604 -13.49 7.86 12.96
N ALA A 605 -14.73 7.33 12.96
CA ALA A 605 -15.59 7.38 14.13
C ALA A 605 -14.97 6.62 15.33
N PRO A 606 -15.03 7.15 16.57
CA PRO A 606 -15.71 8.38 16.97
C PRO A 606 -14.93 9.66 16.58
N SER A 607 -15.60 10.60 15.92
CA SER A 607 -14.97 11.82 15.38
C SER A 607 -15.84 13.07 15.50
N ILE A 608 -15.19 14.23 15.39
CA ILE A 608 -15.79 15.56 15.37
C ILE A 608 -15.44 16.21 14.03
N ILE A 609 -16.45 16.63 13.28
CA ILE A 609 -16.28 17.49 12.11
C ILE A 609 -16.49 18.92 12.57
N PHE A 610 -15.53 19.82 12.33
CA PHE A 610 -15.63 21.23 12.66
C PHE A 610 -15.60 22.10 11.40
N PHE A 611 -16.73 22.72 11.09
CA PHE A 611 -16.85 23.72 10.03
C PHE A 611 -16.63 25.13 10.61
N ASP A 612 -15.48 25.73 10.34
CA ASP A 612 -15.24 27.14 10.67
C ASP A 612 -15.74 28.03 9.54
N GLU A 613 -16.31 29.19 9.89
CA GLU A 613 -16.87 30.14 8.92
C GLU A 613 -17.87 29.47 7.95
N ILE A 614 -18.81 28.70 8.50
CA ILE A 614 -19.81 27.97 7.70
C ILE A 614 -20.66 28.91 6.83
N ASP A 615 -20.79 30.18 7.21
CA ASP A 615 -21.45 31.23 6.42
C ASP A 615 -20.81 31.41 5.03
N ALA A 616 -19.54 31.05 4.82
CA ALA A 616 -18.92 31.11 3.50
C ALA A 616 -19.56 30.13 2.48
N ILE A 617 -20.04 28.96 2.93
CA ILE A 617 -20.65 27.91 2.08
C ILE A 617 -22.17 27.85 2.19
N ALA A 618 -22.74 28.47 3.23
CA ALA A 618 -24.13 28.30 3.62
C ALA A 618 -24.94 29.61 3.56
N THR A 619 -24.56 30.51 2.66
CA THR A 619 -25.27 31.80 2.52
C THR A 619 -26.56 31.67 1.72
N GLU A 620 -27.60 32.32 2.22
CA GLU A 620 -28.86 32.57 1.52
C GLU A 620 -28.62 33.67 0.46
N ARG A 621 -28.17 33.32 -0.76
CA ARG A 621 -28.06 34.29 -1.88
C ARG A 621 -28.61 33.77 -3.20
N ASP A 622 -29.22 34.71 -3.91
CA ASP A 622 -29.95 34.58 -5.17
C ASP A 622 -29.27 33.73 -6.24
N ALA A 623 -30.11 33.11 -7.08
CA ALA A 623 -29.87 32.17 -8.16
C ALA A 623 -28.81 32.53 -9.24
N ALA A 624 -28.00 33.57 -9.06
CA ALA A 624 -27.02 34.05 -10.02
C ALA A 624 -25.62 33.39 -9.89
N ALA A 625 -25.31 32.70 -8.77
CA ALA A 625 -24.04 31.97 -8.58
C ALA A 625 -24.32 30.49 -8.29
N SER A 626 -24.40 29.68 -9.35
CA SER A 626 -24.78 28.24 -9.29
C SER A 626 -23.81 27.35 -8.49
N SER A 627 -22.61 27.81 -8.16
CA SER A 627 -21.58 27.00 -7.51
C SER A 627 -21.79 26.77 -6.01
N GLY A 628 -22.39 27.73 -5.28
CA GLY A 628 -22.58 27.62 -3.82
C GLY A 628 -23.78 26.76 -3.42
N LEU A 629 -24.88 26.84 -4.20
CA LEU A 629 -26.13 26.12 -3.93
C LEU A 629 -25.95 24.59 -3.95
N ASN A 630 -25.08 24.08 -4.82
CA ASN A 630 -24.85 22.65 -4.92
C ASN A 630 -24.01 22.09 -3.75
N VAL A 631 -23.13 22.91 -3.17
CA VAL A 631 -22.33 22.54 -1.99
C VAL A 631 -23.22 22.51 -0.75
N LEU A 632 -24.09 23.50 -0.57
CA LEU A 632 -25.06 23.54 0.52
C LEU A 632 -26.02 22.35 0.48
N THR A 633 -26.62 22.06 -0.68
CA THR A 633 -27.51 20.90 -0.83
C THR A 633 -26.79 19.58 -0.55
N THR A 634 -25.53 19.44 -0.94
CA THR A 634 -24.71 18.28 -0.60
C THR A 634 -24.45 18.17 0.90
N LEU A 635 -24.11 19.29 1.57
CA LEU A 635 -23.95 19.32 3.03
C LEU A 635 -25.24 18.91 3.75
N LEU A 636 -26.39 19.42 3.30
CA LEU A 636 -27.70 19.05 3.85
C LEU A 636 -27.99 17.56 3.67
N ASN A 637 -27.72 17.01 2.50
CA ASN A 637 -27.91 15.58 2.23
C ASN A 637 -27.01 14.69 3.09
N GLU A 638 -25.73 15.08 3.32
CA GLU A 638 -24.84 14.34 4.21
C GLU A 638 -25.25 14.43 5.69
N MET A 639 -25.85 15.56 6.12
CA MET A 639 -26.39 15.71 7.48
C MET A 639 -27.71 14.94 7.69
N ASP A 640 -28.59 14.91 6.68
CA ASP A 640 -29.88 14.21 6.72
C ASP A 640 -29.78 12.69 6.52
N GLY A 641 -28.61 12.21 6.07
CA GLY A 641 -28.33 10.80 5.81
C GLY A 641 -28.88 9.89 6.91
N ILE A 642 -29.87 9.06 6.54
CA ILE A 642 -30.87 8.46 7.43
C ILE A 642 -30.28 7.48 8.47
N GLU A 643 -29.03 7.02 8.35
CA GLU A 643 -28.42 6.04 9.27
C GLU A 643 -26.90 6.20 9.55
N SER A 644 -26.21 7.26 9.07
CA SER A 644 -24.76 7.18 8.82
C SER A 644 -23.80 7.95 9.74
N LEU A 645 -24.26 8.74 10.72
CA LEU A 645 -23.37 9.51 11.62
C LEU A 645 -23.22 8.88 13.02
N ASN A 646 -23.29 7.56 13.14
CA ASN A 646 -23.06 6.87 14.40
C ASN A 646 -21.65 7.18 14.94
N GLY A 647 -21.59 7.98 16.01
CA GLY A 647 -20.33 8.42 16.62
C GLY A 647 -19.64 9.61 15.93
N VAL A 648 -20.32 10.33 15.02
CA VAL A 648 -19.80 11.55 14.39
C VAL A 648 -20.60 12.77 14.86
N LEU A 649 -19.92 13.73 15.50
CA LEU A 649 -20.51 15.00 15.92
C LEU A 649 -20.13 16.12 14.94
N VAL A 650 -21.13 16.85 14.43
CA VAL A 650 -20.90 18.01 13.56
C VAL A 650 -20.92 19.29 14.39
N LEU A 651 -19.80 19.99 14.47
CA LEU A 651 -19.67 21.33 15.04
C LEU A 651 -19.53 22.35 13.91
N ALA A 652 -20.22 23.47 14.01
CA ALA A 652 -20.03 24.58 13.09
C ALA A 652 -19.87 25.90 13.84
N ALA A 653 -19.08 26.82 13.30
CA ALA A 653 -18.92 28.16 13.82
C ALA A 653 -19.28 29.21 12.76
N THR A 654 -20.00 30.25 13.16
CA THR A 654 -20.30 31.41 12.30
C THR A 654 -20.18 32.72 13.06
N ASN A 655 -19.80 33.77 12.33
CA ASN A 655 -19.86 35.15 12.81
C ASN A 655 -21.14 35.88 12.35
N LYS A 656 -21.84 35.36 11.34
CA LYS A 656 -22.98 35.99 10.65
C LYS A 656 -24.17 35.04 10.53
N PRO A 657 -24.79 34.66 11.67
CA PRO A 657 -25.89 33.71 11.68
C PRO A 657 -27.11 34.17 10.87
N GLU A 658 -27.30 35.48 10.68
CA GLU A 658 -28.35 36.08 9.85
C GLU A 658 -28.22 35.78 8.35
N THR A 659 -27.04 35.36 7.89
CA THR A 659 -26.80 35.02 6.48
C THR A 659 -26.98 33.54 6.18
N LEU A 660 -27.17 32.70 7.20
CA LEU A 660 -27.26 31.25 7.05
C LEU A 660 -28.61 30.82 6.50
N ASP A 661 -28.58 29.85 5.58
CA ASP A 661 -29.79 29.21 5.09
C ASP A 661 -30.60 28.58 6.25
N PRO A 662 -31.89 28.94 6.43
CA PRO A 662 -32.74 28.39 7.49
C PRO A 662 -32.88 26.87 7.47
N ALA A 663 -32.63 26.22 6.33
CA ALA A 663 -32.65 24.78 6.20
C ALA A 663 -31.62 24.12 7.14
N LEU A 664 -30.45 24.71 7.36
CA LEU A 664 -29.43 24.15 8.27
C LEU A 664 -29.88 24.10 9.74
N LEU A 665 -30.80 24.99 10.13
CA LEU A 665 -31.30 25.13 11.49
C LEU A 665 -32.49 24.20 11.80
N ARG A 666 -32.93 23.40 10.82
CA ARG A 666 -34.04 22.47 11.02
C ARG A 666 -33.65 21.32 11.97
N PRO A 667 -34.59 20.82 12.79
CA PRO A 667 -34.35 19.65 13.63
C PRO A 667 -33.86 18.45 12.80
N GLY A 668 -32.86 17.74 13.31
CA GLY A 668 -32.13 16.67 12.64
C GLY A 668 -30.78 17.08 12.05
N ARG A 669 -30.49 18.40 12.00
CA ARG A 669 -29.24 18.99 11.48
C ARG A 669 -28.47 19.69 12.59
N PHE A 670 -28.52 21.02 12.69
CA PHE A 670 -27.98 21.75 13.85
C PHE A 670 -29.03 21.86 14.95
N ASP A 671 -29.17 20.78 15.72
CA ASP A 671 -30.17 20.65 16.79
C ASP A 671 -29.91 21.59 17.98
N ALA A 672 -28.65 21.93 18.22
CA ALA A 672 -28.24 22.77 19.34
C ALA A 672 -27.56 24.05 18.86
N LEU A 673 -28.17 25.19 19.17
CA LEU A 673 -27.63 26.52 18.88
C LEU A 673 -27.05 27.12 20.17
N HIS A 674 -25.77 27.49 20.15
CA HIS A 674 -25.11 28.11 21.29
C HIS A 674 -24.51 29.47 20.96
N TYR A 675 -24.99 30.49 21.67
CA TYR A 675 -24.45 31.84 21.59
C TYR A 675 -23.17 31.96 22.42
N ILE A 676 -22.08 32.39 21.78
CA ILE A 676 -20.82 32.73 22.45
C ILE A 676 -20.65 34.24 22.37
N GLY A 677 -21.08 34.92 23.43
CA GLY A 677 -20.99 36.37 23.58
C GLY A 677 -19.60 36.86 24.04
N PRO A 678 -19.43 38.19 24.17
CA PRO A 678 -18.23 38.77 24.74
C PRO A 678 -18.01 38.30 26.19
N PRO A 679 -16.75 38.17 26.63
CA PRO A 679 -16.41 37.69 27.97
C PRO A 679 -16.87 38.65 29.06
N ASN A 680 -17.44 38.10 30.15
CA ASN A 680 -17.76 38.86 31.37
C ASN A 680 -16.49 39.23 32.17
N GLU A 681 -16.62 40.08 33.19
CA GLU A 681 -15.47 40.55 34.00
C GLU A 681 -14.61 39.41 34.53
N ASP A 682 -15.24 38.35 35.08
CA ASP A 682 -14.52 37.18 35.58
C ASP A 682 -13.77 36.43 34.48
N ALA A 683 -14.38 36.25 33.31
CA ALA A 683 -13.76 35.62 32.14
C ALA A 683 -12.59 36.47 31.61
N ARG A 684 -12.72 37.79 31.57
CA ARG A 684 -11.63 38.70 31.17
C ARG A 684 -10.45 38.57 32.11
N ARG A 685 -10.70 38.54 33.42
CA ARG A 685 -9.66 38.29 34.44
C ARG A 685 -8.96 36.94 34.23
N GLU A 686 -9.70 35.89 33.92
CA GLU A 686 -9.13 34.58 33.58
C GLU A 686 -8.27 34.64 32.30
N ILE A 687 -8.74 35.30 31.24
CA ILE A 687 -7.99 35.46 29.98
C ILE A 687 -6.67 36.21 30.22
N PHE A 688 -6.70 37.30 30.98
CA PHE A 688 -5.49 38.02 31.38
C PHE A 688 -4.54 37.09 32.15
N LYS A 689 -5.04 36.38 33.17
CA LYS A 689 -4.24 35.46 33.98
C LYS A 689 -3.58 34.37 33.13
N ILE A 690 -4.32 33.77 32.19
CA ILE A 690 -3.80 32.73 31.28
C ILE A 690 -2.68 33.29 30.41
N ARG A 691 -2.87 34.49 29.84
CA ARG A 691 -1.88 35.10 28.93
C ARG A 691 -0.66 35.64 29.64
N THR A 692 -0.82 36.15 30.85
CA THR A 692 0.30 36.67 31.63
C THR A 692 1.05 35.59 32.41
N ALA A 693 0.56 34.34 32.45
CA ALA A 693 1.21 33.25 33.18
C ALA A 693 2.64 32.96 32.69
N THR A 694 2.91 33.17 31.40
CA THR A 694 4.24 32.95 30.78
C THR A 694 5.08 34.23 30.71
N VAL A 695 4.56 35.36 31.21
CA VAL A 695 5.18 36.68 31.07
C VAL A 695 5.67 37.18 32.44
N PRO A 696 6.90 37.69 32.56
CA PRO A 696 7.38 38.25 33.82
C PRO A 696 6.66 39.58 34.11
N LEU A 697 5.71 39.53 35.04
CA LEU A 697 4.95 40.70 35.50
C LEU A 697 5.66 41.42 36.65
N ALA A 698 5.60 42.75 36.65
CA ALA A 698 5.97 43.57 37.80
C ALA A 698 4.88 43.49 38.89
N SER A 699 5.27 43.74 40.14
CA SER A 699 4.38 43.67 41.30
C SER A 699 3.25 44.71 41.31
N ASN A 700 3.32 45.72 40.44
CA ASN A 700 2.33 46.80 40.32
C ASN A 700 1.20 46.48 39.34
N VAL A 701 1.19 45.31 38.69
CA VAL A 701 0.13 44.94 37.72
C VAL A 701 -1.10 44.41 38.46
N ASP A 702 -2.25 45.07 38.28
CA ASP A 702 -3.53 44.63 38.80
C ASP A 702 -4.45 44.10 37.68
N LEU A 703 -4.57 42.77 37.61
CA LEU A 703 -5.43 42.11 36.63
C LEU A 703 -6.92 42.38 36.85
N ASN A 704 -7.35 42.69 38.08
CA ASN A 704 -8.76 43.03 38.35
C ASN A 704 -9.09 44.41 37.78
N PHE A 705 -8.18 45.37 37.94
CA PHE A 705 -8.33 46.69 37.31
C PHE A 705 -8.40 46.58 35.79
N LEU A 706 -7.54 45.77 35.16
CA LEU A 706 -7.59 45.55 33.71
C LEU A 706 -8.90 44.89 33.26
N ALA A 707 -9.40 43.89 33.99
CA ALA A 707 -10.67 43.22 33.66
C ALA A 707 -11.87 44.17 33.74
N LYS A 708 -11.87 45.13 34.67
CA LYS A 708 -12.93 46.16 34.79
C LYS A 708 -12.91 47.17 33.65
N ASN A 709 -11.72 47.61 33.24
CA ASN A 709 -11.56 48.65 32.21
C ASN A 709 -11.58 48.11 30.76
N THR A 710 -11.73 46.80 30.58
CA THR A 710 -11.82 46.15 29.26
C THR A 710 -13.22 45.63 28.97
N ASP A 711 -14.25 46.32 29.48
CA ASP A 711 -15.62 45.94 29.19
C ASP A 711 -15.96 46.07 27.71
N GLY A 712 -16.64 45.07 27.16
CA GLY A 712 -16.93 44.99 25.73
C GLY A 712 -15.77 44.51 24.84
N PHE A 713 -14.60 44.22 25.40
CA PHE A 713 -13.48 43.64 24.63
C PHE A 713 -13.67 42.13 24.45
N SER A 714 -13.38 41.65 23.24
CA SER A 714 -13.28 40.24 22.90
C SER A 714 -12.04 39.59 23.50
N GLY A 715 -12.05 38.26 23.58
CA GLY A 715 -10.86 37.50 24.02
C GLY A 715 -9.65 37.77 23.13
N ALA A 716 -9.85 37.87 21.80
CA ALA A 716 -8.77 38.19 20.86
C ALA A 716 -8.17 39.60 21.10
N GLU A 717 -8.99 40.60 21.41
CA GLU A 717 -8.52 41.96 21.69
C GLU A 717 -7.74 42.04 23.01
N ILE A 718 -8.17 41.32 24.04
CA ILE A 718 -7.42 41.21 25.31
C ILE A 718 -6.04 40.57 25.08
N VAL A 719 -5.98 39.55 24.22
CA VAL A 719 -4.70 38.92 23.81
C VAL A 719 -3.82 39.89 23.03
N ALA A 720 -4.41 40.66 22.11
CA ALA A 720 -3.68 41.68 21.36
C ALA A 720 -3.12 42.76 22.31
N MET A 721 -3.91 43.20 23.30
CA MET A 721 -3.47 44.14 24.32
C MET A 721 -2.30 43.62 25.15
N CYS A 722 -2.31 42.34 25.55
CA CYS A 722 -1.18 41.72 26.24
C CYS A 722 0.09 41.67 25.37
N THR A 723 -0.08 41.41 24.07
CA THR A 723 1.02 41.41 23.10
C THR A 723 1.61 42.81 22.95
N GLU A 724 0.76 43.83 22.83
CA GLU A 724 1.19 45.24 22.73
C GLU A 724 1.95 45.67 23.99
N ALA A 725 1.44 45.38 25.19
CA ALA A 725 2.13 45.68 26.45
C ALA A 725 3.49 44.98 26.54
N THR A 726 3.60 43.76 26.00
CA THR A 726 4.87 43.02 25.93
C THR A 726 5.82 43.64 24.90
N GLY A 727 5.31 44.12 23.76
CA GLY A 727 6.06 44.86 22.75
C GLY A 727 6.68 46.15 23.30
N GLN A 728 5.87 46.96 23.99
CA GLN A 728 6.35 48.16 24.69
C GLN A 728 7.44 47.84 25.72
N THR A 729 7.25 46.76 26.47
CA THR A 729 8.27 46.29 27.42
C THR A 729 9.56 45.88 26.70
N MET A 730 9.46 45.26 25.52
CA MET A 730 10.62 44.85 24.73
C MET A 730 11.41 46.05 24.20
N GLU A 731 10.73 47.09 23.70
CA GLU A 731 11.38 48.34 23.29
C GLU A 731 12.12 48.98 24.47
N ARG A 732 11.47 49.08 25.64
CA ARG A 732 12.11 49.52 26.87
C ARG A 732 13.33 48.66 27.24
N ARG A 733 13.25 47.33 27.11
CA ARG A 733 14.38 46.42 27.40
C ARG A 733 15.57 46.67 26.49
N ILE A 734 15.36 46.93 25.19
CA ILE A 734 16.43 47.20 24.23
C ILE A 734 17.18 48.47 24.64
N GLU A 735 16.46 49.53 25.01
CA GLU A 735 17.07 50.77 25.50
C GLU A 735 17.86 50.57 26.79
N LEU A 736 17.30 49.83 27.75
CA LEU A 736 17.95 49.56 29.04
C LEU A 736 19.22 48.70 28.88
N ARG A 737 19.21 47.71 27.97
CA ARG A 737 20.42 46.94 27.62
C ARG A 737 21.50 47.81 26.99
N GLY A 738 21.12 48.74 26.12
CA GLY A 738 22.06 49.72 25.55
C GLY A 738 22.72 50.63 26.59
N ARG A 739 22.11 50.77 27.78
CA ARG A 739 22.61 51.55 28.93
C ARG A 739 23.33 50.71 29.99
N GLY A 740 23.54 49.41 29.75
CA GLY A 740 24.28 48.52 30.66
C GLY A 740 23.54 48.14 31.95
N ILE A 741 22.20 48.14 31.94
CA ILE A 741 21.38 47.80 33.11
C ILE A 741 21.11 46.29 33.14
N ASP A 742 21.22 45.68 34.33
CA ASP A 742 21.04 44.25 34.54
C ASP A 742 19.61 43.76 34.26
N ALA A 743 19.53 42.53 33.73
CA ALA A 743 18.29 41.89 33.33
C ALA A 743 17.36 41.49 34.51
N SER A 744 17.86 41.51 35.75
CA SER A 744 17.10 41.21 36.97
C SER A 744 16.27 42.38 37.49
N ASP A 745 16.44 43.58 36.93
CA ASP A 745 15.73 44.79 37.34
C ASP A 745 14.23 44.68 37.04
N ASN A 746 13.39 45.19 37.96
CA ASN A 746 11.94 45.19 37.80
C ASN A 746 11.49 45.98 36.56
N ARG A 747 12.30 46.92 36.06
CA ARG A 747 12.09 47.66 34.80
C ARG A 747 12.13 46.78 33.55
N PHE A 748 12.72 45.59 33.65
CA PHE A 748 12.65 44.59 32.58
C PHE A 748 11.33 43.81 32.60
N LYS A 749 10.51 43.89 33.64
CA LYS A 749 9.22 43.19 33.68
C LYS A 749 8.12 44.04 33.02
N VAL A 750 7.03 43.40 32.64
CA VAL A 750 5.84 44.11 32.11
C VAL A 750 5.14 44.80 33.27
N SER A 751 4.90 46.10 33.13
CA SER A 751 4.36 46.97 34.18
C SER A 751 2.94 47.42 33.87
N GLN A 752 2.26 48.00 34.87
CA GLN A 752 0.92 48.56 34.69
C GLN A 752 0.89 49.70 33.66
N GLU A 753 1.97 50.47 33.53
CA GLU A 753 2.08 51.56 32.55
C GLU A 753 2.03 51.04 31.11
N ASP A 754 2.69 49.90 30.85
CA ASP A 754 2.69 49.25 29.53
C ASP A 754 1.28 48.78 29.16
N PHE A 755 0.52 48.25 30.13
CA PHE A 755 -0.88 47.89 29.93
C PHE A 755 -1.80 49.10 29.75
N ASN A 756 -1.56 50.21 30.47
CA ASN A 756 -2.34 51.43 30.31
C ASN A 756 -2.10 52.08 28.93
N PHE A 757 -0.86 52.02 28.43
CA PHE A 757 -0.54 52.44 27.06
C PHE A 757 -1.29 51.57 26.04
N ALA A 758 -1.22 50.24 26.20
CA ALA A 758 -1.95 49.31 25.33
C ALA A 758 -3.47 49.54 25.39
N LEU A 759 -4.04 49.81 26.57
CA LEU A 759 -5.46 50.12 26.75
C LEU A 759 -5.88 51.39 26.00
N THR A 760 -5.02 52.43 26.00
CA THR A 760 -5.31 53.70 25.32
C THR A 760 -5.35 53.55 23.80
N ASN A 761 -4.54 52.65 23.25
CA ASN A 761 -4.46 52.40 21.81
C ASN A 761 -5.42 51.29 21.33
N ALA A 762 -6.02 50.54 22.25
CA ALA A 762 -6.85 49.41 21.88
C ALA A 762 -8.23 49.87 21.38
N VAL A 763 -8.63 49.35 20.22
CA VAL A 763 -9.93 49.64 19.61
C VAL A 763 -10.91 48.55 19.97
N GLN A 764 -12.04 48.94 20.58
CA GLN A 764 -13.17 48.03 20.81
C GLN A 764 -13.92 47.79 19.49
N ARG A 765 -13.93 46.55 19.00
CA ARG A 765 -14.63 46.19 17.76
C ARG A 765 -16.02 45.60 17.97
N ILE A 766 -16.33 45.13 19.19
CA ILE A 766 -17.68 44.64 19.52
C ILE A 766 -18.52 45.82 19.99
N THR A 767 -19.52 46.21 19.20
CA THR A 767 -20.47 47.26 19.58
C THR A 767 -21.72 46.68 20.27
N PRO A 768 -22.38 47.44 21.16
CA PRO A 768 -23.63 47.01 21.79
C PRO A 768 -24.75 46.70 20.80
N GLU A 769 -24.78 47.39 19.65
CA GLU A 769 -25.74 47.14 18.57
C GLU A 769 -25.52 45.75 17.96
N MET A 770 -24.26 45.34 17.75
CA MET A 770 -23.95 43.99 17.26
C MET A 770 -24.44 42.91 18.23
N VAL A 771 -24.20 43.09 19.54
CA VAL A 771 -24.66 42.14 20.58
C VAL A 771 -26.18 42.03 20.56
N SER A 772 -26.87 43.16 20.52
CA SER A 772 -28.33 43.23 20.44
C SER A 772 -28.86 42.52 19.18
N GLY A 773 -28.14 42.63 18.05
CA GLY A 773 -28.47 41.92 16.80
C GLY A 773 -28.42 40.39 16.95
N TYR A 774 -27.40 39.85 17.62
CA TYR A 774 -27.32 38.40 17.87
C TYR A 774 -28.41 37.90 18.82
N GLU A 775 -28.77 38.70 19.83
CA GLU A 775 -29.86 38.38 20.76
C GLU A 775 -31.23 38.43 20.06
N ALA A 776 -31.46 39.43 19.21
CA ALA A 776 -32.67 39.55 18.41
C ALA A 776 -32.82 38.39 17.42
N TRP A 777 -31.74 38.00 16.73
CA TRP A 777 -31.74 36.83 15.85
C TRP A 777 -32.09 35.55 16.61
N ARG A 778 -31.50 35.35 17.80
CA ARG A 778 -31.82 34.21 18.68
C ARG A 778 -33.28 34.21 19.11
N ALA A 779 -33.83 35.37 19.45
CA ALA A 779 -35.22 35.50 19.85
C ALA A 779 -36.17 35.18 18.69
N GLY A 780 -35.82 35.60 17.46
CA GLY A 780 -36.58 35.30 16.25
C GLY A 780 -36.68 33.82 15.89
N LEU A 781 -35.75 32.98 16.38
CA LEU A 781 -35.81 31.52 16.20
C LEU A 781 -36.74 30.80 17.19
N ARG A 782 -37.19 31.49 18.25
CA ARG A 782 -38.08 30.93 19.29
C ARG A 782 -39.55 31.31 19.10
N GLY A 783 -39.84 32.27 18.22
CA GLY A 783 -41.19 32.64 17.81
C GLY A 783 -41.55 31.93 16.51
#